data_AF-A0A2R4JIN4-F1
#
_entry.id   AF-A0A2R4JIN4-F1
#
_cell.length_a   1.000
_cell.length_b   1.000
_cell.length_c   1.000
_cell.angle_alpha   90.00
_cell.angle_beta   90.00
_cell.angle_gamma   90.00
#
_symmetry.space_group_name_H-M   'P 1'
#
loop_
_entity.id
_entity.type
_entity.pdbx_description
1 polymer ?
#
loop_
_entity_poly.entity_id
_entity_poly.type
_entity_poly.pdbx_seq_one_letter_code
_entity_poly.pdbx_strand_id
1 'polypeptide(L)'
;MRNQVFHGGPDPENVDLDALHQVVSANADHIVAIYAHGHVTELEPFFIPINGELAALHDYSEGSATYWPRHGHATDVTRSEILEALQKLGPQRGDRLLESFALDIQKDLDGFAARESIQTLVAPPEPIVVRWDLRTSGGTIRRVDRFELNADHARVWHSESGTKPYKAFLADICNWELLKERLLEELEEQVTEESLIREELFPDLKQHVPDVSARVCVADGPFGDGSDVTITQACKRIAARTGIYSSYTNLITLTGEAGSGKTHSLLQFARESLARGGELAPISIYISSSGKSANSLDTLLDASMGRTLILNSRSVLALCRAGLAILVIDGFDELLGFRTYDNPLSGLRPILDALRGRGTVILSARSSYSEARLRQDLELHASMDWPPYVTTLELLPWRPEQLRELTHRLPVEEARAKMSPEIRQMLTTPFFCLAFAVWARTDKSLEFLQFVVETYLQRERRKQPGQAGVELFSSGVLADIFSEVAEMIARNAVAEVSEDDLELAASQALDRDLTKEEKRRLIALCGMSAEWAENELSFKFTHLAIAEQFLARQVARLPLDQAASLLFSVAISGLCAQLIVSIWRTERGNMPTELIAALQEKVTAAEPYDQRLPGAISLGELWAKVHGTGDGPRSVRRITVESLELGGSGRVSLEEAHVQNLTVGPDIELRLASSRVDRLDLSKSTGVALVGDSYKQVLELLTQDELAVGQSRIKHALGLADEVTEDITEIDSYFKSNIALARGPIIVNSRDFAPDDNRLNWVREYGLDAWQGFVRRMQEEGKITLEKVNASGRLKVRLRLTEAFDEQ
;
A
#
# COMPACT_ATOMS: atom_id res chain seq x y z
N MET A 1 18.23 -10.72 -53.47
CA MET A 1 18.30 -12.19 -53.68
C MET A 1 16.99 -12.94 -53.45
N ARG A 2 16.24 -12.71 -52.36
CA ARG A 2 14.98 -13.45 -52.07
C ARG A 2 13.92 -13.35 -53.20
N ASN A 3 13.89 -12.28 -53.99
CA ASN A 3 13.04 -12.15 -55.20
C ASN A 3 13.66 -12.68 -56.51
N GLN A 4 14.97 -12.92 -56.56
CA GLN A 4 15.68 -13.23 -57.82
C GLN A 4 15.88 -14.72 -58.04
N VAL A 5 16.11 -15.50 -56.98
CA VAL A 5 16.40 -16.94 -57.10
C VAL A 5 15.13 -17.79 -57.24
N PHE A 6 13.98 -17.33 -56.73
CA PHE A 6 12.79 -18.19 -56.56
C PHE A 6 11.64 -17.89 -57.54
N HIS A 7 11.77 -16.88 -58.40
CA HIS A 7 10.73 -16.51 -59.37
C HIS A 7 11.21 -16.49 -60.84
N GLY A 8 12.32 -17.17 -61.15
CA GLY A 8 12.79 -17.33 -62.54
C GLY A 8 13.38 -16.06 -63.18
N GLY A 9 13.96 -15.16 -62.39
CA GLY A 9 14.75 -14.04 -62.90
C GLY A 9 16.16 -14.49 -63.33
N PRO A 10 16.89 -13.69 -64.14
CA PRO A 10 18.25 -14.02 -64.55
C PRO A 10 19.20 -14.10 -63.36
N ASP A 11 20.18 -15.00 -63.44
CA ASP A 11 21.20 -15.21 -62.40
C ASP A 11 21.96 -13.89 -62.13
N PRO A 12 22.06 -13.46 -60.85
CA PRO A 12 22.80 -12.25 -60.51
C PRO A 12 24.30 -12.48 -60.68
N GLU A 13 24.92 -11.78 -61.63
CA GLU A 13 26.30 -12.00 -62.07
C GLU A 13 27.40 -11.65 -61.04
N ASN A 14 27.06 -11.25 -59.81
CA ASN A 14 28.04 -10.81 -58.79
C ASN A 14 27.62 -11.15 -57.35
N VAL A 15 27.05 -12.33 -57.11
CA VAL A 15 26.79 -12.79 -55.73
C VAL A 15 28.06 -13.39 -55.15
N ASP A 16 28.52 -12.80 -54.05
CA ASP A 16 29.52 -13.43 -53.19
C ASP A 16 28.87 -14.62 -52.46
N LEU A 17 29.08 -15.80 -53.03
CA LEU A 17 28.51 -17.05 -52.54
C LEU A 17 29.07 -17.42 -51.17
N ASP A 18 30.30 -17.04 -50.86
CA ASP A 18 30.95 -17.36 -49.58
C ASP A 18 30.37 -16.48 -48.46
N ALA A 19 30.18 -15.19 -48.72
CA ALA A 19 29.50 -14.29 -47.79
C ALA A 19 28.04 -14.69 -47.54
N LEU A 20 27.33 -15.10 -48.60
CA LEU A 20 25.97 -15.62 -48.47
C LEU A 20 25.94 -16.90 -47.62
N HIS A 21 26.87 -17.83 -47.88
CA HIS A 21 26.96 -19.08 -47.13
C HIS A 21 27.26 -18.81 -45.66
N GLN A 22 28.15 -17.87 -45.33
CA GLN A 22 28.42 -17.49 -43.94
C GLN A 22 27.18 -16.93 -43.22
N VAL A 23 26.41 -16.05 -43.87
CA VAL A 23 25.18 -15.48 -43.28
C VAL A 23 24.12 -16.56 -43.07
N VAL A 24 23.96 -17.47 -44.02
CA VAL A 24 23.01 -18.59 -43.93
C VAL A 24 23.41 -19.54 -42.79
N SER A 25 24.69 -19.90 -42.68
CA SER A 25 25.19 -20.78 -41.61
C SER A 25 25.09 -20.14 -40.22
N ALA A 26 25.41 -18.85 -40.09
CA ALA A 26 25.28 -18.13 -38.81
C ALA A 26 23.83 -18.03 -38.33
N ASN A 27 22.88 -17.80 -39.25
CA ASN A 27 21.46 -17.81 -38.94
C ASN A 27 20.96 -19.20 -38.54
N ALA A 28 21.44 -20.26 -39.21
CA ALA A 28 21.10 -21.63 -38.88
C ALA A 28 21.57 -22.00 -37.46
N ASP A 29 22.77 -21.59 -37.06
CA ASP A 29 23.29 -21.86 -35.71
C ASP A 29 22.54 -21.07 -34.62
N HIS A 30 22.11 -19.83 -34.87
CA HIS A 30 21.26 -19.07 -33.95
C HIS A 30 19.88 -19.71 -33.76
N ILE A 31 19.27 -20.20 -34.84
CA ILE A 31 17.99 -20.89 -34.81
C ILE A 31 18.08 -22.17 -33.95
N VAL A 32 19.15 -22.94 -34.12
CA VAL A 32 19.40 -24.16 -33.33
C VAL A 32 19.61 -23.82 -31.85
N ALA A 33 20.29 -22.72 -31.53
CA ALA A 33 20.47 -22.26 -30.15
C ALA A 33 19.13 -21.88 -29.47
N ILE A 34 18.23 -21.23 -30.19
CA ILE A 34 16.88 -20.88 -29.71
C ILE A 34 16.07 -22.15 -29.40
N TYR A 35 16.11 -23.13 -30.29
CA TYR A 35 15.42 -24.41 -30.09
C TYR A 35 16.01 -25.22 -28.93
N ALA A 36 17.34 -25.21 -28.75
CA ALA A 36 18.02 -25.97 -27.69
C ALA A 36 17.80 -25.38 -26.27
N HIS A 37 17.25 -24.18 -26.12
CA HIS A 37 16.96 -23.54 -24.83
C HIS A 37 15.68 -24.05 -24.12
N GLY A 38 15.03 -25.09 -24.62
CA GLY A 38 14.07 -25.88 -23.84
C GLY A 38 12.61 -25.38 -23.82
N HIS A 39 12.29 -24.28 -24.51
CA HIS A 39 10.91 -23.80 -24.71
C HIS A 39 10.18 -24.50 -25.88
N VAL A 40 10.56 -25.75 -26.18
CA VAL A 40 10.31 -26.42 -27.47
C VAL A 40 8.84 -26.75 -27.75
N THR A 41 8.01 -26.87 -26.72
CA THR A 41 6.57 -27.19 -26.90
C THR A 41 5.71 -26.00 -27.37
N GLU A 42 6.18 -24.76 -27.25
CA GLU A 42 5.45 -23.56 -27.70
C GLU A 42 5.90 -23.06 -29.08
N LEU A 43 6.93 -23.69 -29.65
CA LEU A 43 7.53 -23.29 -30.92
C LEU A 43 7.17 -24.22 -32.09
N GLU A 44 6.46 -25.32 -31.84
CA GLU A 44 5.70 -26.02 -32.90
C GLU A 44 4.45 -25.18 -33.21
N PRO A 45 4.25 -24.70 -34.44
CA PRO A 45 4.69 -25.28 -35.72
C PRO A 45 5.89 -24.61 -36.42
N PHE A 46 6.57 -23.64 -35.82
CA PHE A 46 7.65 -22.88 -36.48
C PHE A 46 8.96 -23.65 -36.65
N PHE A 47 9.22 -24.64 -35.80
CA PHE A 47 10.38 -25.51 -35.93
C PHE A 47 9.96 -26.97 -35.77
N ILE A 48 10.32 -27.81 -36.74
CA ILE A 48 10.00 -29.23 -36.72
C ILE A 48 11.20 -30.08 -37.14
N PRO A 49 11.34 -31.31 -36.64
CA PRO A 49 12.34 -32.23 -37.13
C PRO A 49 11.93 -32.83 -38.49
N ILE A 50 12.76 -32.66 -39.52
CA ILE A 50 12.63 -33.29 -40.83
C ILE A 50 13.86 -34.18 -41.05
N ASN A 51 13.65 -35.48 -41.24
CA ASN A 51 14.72 -36.48 -41.41
C ASN A 51 15.79 -36.47 -40.29
N GLY A 52 15.40 -36.12 -39.06
CA GLY A 52 16.30 -36.09 -37.90
C GLY A 52 17.09 -34.78 -37.74
N GLU A 53 16.93 -33.81 -38.64
CA GLU A 53 17.48 -32.46 -38.51
C GLU A 53 16.37 -31.44 -38.22
N LEU A 54 16.69 -30.42 -37.42
CA LEU A 54 15.76 -29.33 -37.15
C LEU A 54 15.57 -28.48 -38.40
N ALA A 55 14.32 -28.27 -38.78
CA ALA A 55 13.94 -27.44 -39.91
C ALA A 55 13.07 -26.26 -39.45
N ALA A 56 13.35 -25.08 -39.98
CA ALA A 56 12.63 -23.84 -39.67
C ALA A 56 11.55 -23.58 -40.72
N LEU A 57 10.37 -23.15 -40.29
CA LEU A 57 9.29 -22.77 -41.19
C LEU A 57 9.77 -21.64 -42.11
N HIS A 58 9.71 -21.90 -43.41
CA HIS A 58 10.10 -20.96 -44.44
C HIS A 58 8.89 -20.21 -45.00
N ASP A 59 7.83 -20.95 -45.34
CA ASP A 59 6.60 -20.43 -45.93
C ASP A 59 5.43 -21.40 -45.70
N TYR A 60 4.18 -20.95 -45.78
CA TYR A 60 3.03 -21.85 -45.77
C TYR A 60 1.80 -21.29 -46.49
N SER A 61 0.96 -22.21 -46.96
CA SER A 61 -0.30 -21.97 -47.65
C SER A 61 -1.43 -22.78 -46.99
N GLU A 62 -2.65 -22.67 -47.51
CA GLU A 62 -3.78 -23.49 -47.04
C GLU A 62 -3.53 -25.00 -47.22
N GLY A 63 -2.68 -25.40 -48.16
CA GLY A 63 -2.45 -26.81 -48.51
C GLY A 63 -1.07 -27.36 -48.15
N SER A 64 -0.10 -26.52 -47.79
CA SER A 64 1.28 -26.98 -47.58
C SER A 64 2.13 -26.00 -46.79
N ALA A 65 3.10 -26.49 -46.01
CA ALA A 65 4.03 -25.69 -45.22
C ALA A 65 5.46 -26.11 -45.57
N THR A 66 6.24 -25.18 -46.08
CA THR A 66 7.62 -25.43 -46.50
C THR A 66 8.58 -25.10 -45.36
N TYR A 67 9.50 -26.03 -45.08
CA TYR A 67 10.49 -25.91 -44.02
C TYR A 67 11.91 -26.03 -44.57
N TRP A 68 12.84 -25.24 -44.05
CA TRP A 68 14.25 -25.33 -44.38
C TRP A 68 15.01 -26.16 -43.35
N PRO A 69 15.52 -27.35 -43.72
CA PRO A 69 16.45 -28.07 -42.88
C PRO A 69 17.80 -27.33 -42.80
N ARG A 70 18.59 -27.65 -41.78
CA ARG A 70 19.94 -27.10 -41.61
C ARG A 70 20.82 -27.29 -42.85
N HIS A 71 20.64 -28.38 -43.58
CA HIS A 71 21.30 -28.63 -44.86
C HIS A 71 20.31 -29.17 -45.89
N GLY A 72 20.37 -28.65 -47.13
CA GLY A 72 19.60 -29.16 -48.26
C GLY A 72 18.46 -28.25 -48.71
N HIS A 73 17.57 -28.81 -49.53
CA HIS A 73 16.45 -28.06 -50.11
C HIS A 73 15.27 -27.94 -49.14
N ALA A 74 14.48 -26.87 -49.33
CA ALA A 74 13.23 -26.69 -48.61
C ALA A 74 12.34 -27.93 -48.81
N THR A 75 11.82 -28.47 -47.71
CA THR A 75 10.97 -29.65 -47.71
C THR A 75 9.55 -29.23 -47.46
N ASP A 76 8.65 -29.62 -48.34
CA ASP A 76 7.22 -29.35 -48.18
C ASP A 76 6.60 -30.37 -47.22
N VAL A 77 5.85 -29.87 -46.24
CA VAL A 77 5.23 -30.63 -45.18
C VAL A 77 3.73 -30.39 -45.22
N THR A 78 3.00 -31.41 -45.65
CA THR A 78 1.55 -31.40 -45.85
C THR A 78 0.82 -32.08 -44.68
N ARG A 79 1.24 -31.79 -43.44
CA ARG A 79 0.60 -32.33 -42.23
C ARG A 79 -0.56 -31.43 -41.82
N SER A 80 -1.77 -31.96 -41.85
CA SER A 80 -3.01 -31.23 -41.55
C SER A 80 -2.98 -30.55 -40.18
N GLU A 81 -2.43 -31.20 -39.16
CA GLU A 81 -2.30 -30.68 -37.80
C GLU A 81 -1.42 -29.44 -37.72
N ILE A 82 -0.33 -29.41 -38.49
CA ILE A 82 0.61 -28.29 -38.59
C ILE A 82 -0.03 -27.14 -39.35
N LEU A 83 -0.72 -27.44 -40.46
CA LEU A 83 -1.44 -26.46 -41.25
C LEU A 83 -2.59 -25.82 -40.46
N GLU A 84 -3.35 -26.59 -39.69
CA GLU A 84 -4.39 -26.07 -38.80
C GLU A 84 -3.82 -25.20 -37.68
N ALA A 85 -2.68 -25.58 -37.09
CA ALA A 85 -1.98 -24.78 -36.09
C ALA A 85 -1.45 -23.46 -36.69
N LEU A 86 -0.83 -23.50 -37.87
CA LEU A 86 -0.35 -22.32 -38.60
C LEU A 86 -1.51 -21.40 -39.02
N GLN A 87 -2.62 -21.97 -39.50
CA GLN A 87 -3.83 -21.22 -39.88
C GLN A 87 -4.49 -20.54 -38.66
N LYS A 88 -4.49 -21.18 -37.49
CA LYS A 88 -4.93 -20.57 -36.23
C LYS A 88 -4.05 -19.40 -35.79
N LEU A 89 -2.75 -19.45 -36.09
CA LEU A 89 -1.79 -18.38 -35.79
C LEU A 89 -1.94 -17.17 -36.74
N GLY A 90 -2.47 -17.39 -37.96
CA GLY A 90 -2.83 -16.35 -38.91
C GLY A 90 -1.61 -15.68 -39.56
N PRO A 91 -1.32 -15.89 -40.86
CA PRO A 91 -0.19 -15.23 -41.49
C PRO A 91 -0.55 -13.75 -41.72
N GLN A 92 0.20 -12.84 -41.10
CA GLN A 92 0.14 -11.42 -41.48
C GLN A 92 0.86 -11.25 -42.82
N ARG A 93 0.11 -11.23 -43.93
CA ARG A 93 0.61 -10.73 -45.22
C ARG A 93 1.15 -9.31 -45.01
N GLY A 94 2.31 -8.98 -45.59
CA GLY A 94 2.90 -7.63 -45.53
C GLY A 94 1.91 -6.52 -45.94
N ASP A 95 0.94 -6.84 -46.80
CA ASP A 95 -0.16 -5.96 -47.18
C ASP A 95 -1.02 -5.53 -45.98
N ARG A 96 -1.29 -6.42 -45.00
CA ARG A 96 -2.04 -6.08 -43.78
C ARG A 96 -1.26 -5.14 -42.86
N LEU A 97 0.07 -5.28 -42.80
CA LEU A 97 0.91 -4.37 -42.00
C LEU A 97 0.96 -2.98 -42.63
N LEU A 98 1.05 -2.91 -43.96
CA LEU A 98 1.03 -1.65 -44.71
C LEU A 98 -0.35 -0.98 -44.64
N GLU A 99 -1.44 -1.73 -44.79
CA GLU A 99 -2.82 -1.26 -44.59
C GLU A 99 -3.06 -0.81 -43.15
N SER A 100 -2.60 -1.58 -42.16
CA SER A 100 -2.68 -1.22 -40.74
C SER A 100 -1.90 0.06 -40.43
N PHE A 101 -0.72 0.23 -41.04
CA PHE A 101 0.04 1.47 -40.91
C PHE A 101 -0.65 2.65 -41.60
N ALA A 102 -1.24 2.46 -42.79
CA ALA A 102 -2.01 3.49 -43.46
C ALA A 102 -3.23 3.94 -42.65
N LEU A 103 -3.94 3.00 -42.01
CA LEU A 103 -5.03 3.29 -41.08
C LEU A 103 -4.55 4.05 -39.84
N ASP A 104 -3.39 3.66 -39.29
CA ASP A 104 -2.78 4.38 -38.16
C ASP A 104 -2.42 5.81 -38.54
N ILE A 105 -1.82 6.04 -39.73
CA ILE A 105 -1.49 7.39 -40.21
C ILE A 105 -2.76 8.23 -40.36
N GLN A 106 -3.82 7.68 -40.96
CA GLN A 106 -5.08 8.40 -41.11
C GLN A 106 -5.66 8.79 -39.74
N LYS A 107 -5.68 7.86 -38.78
CA LYS A 107 -6.17 8.10 -37.42
C LYS A 107 -5.31 9.09 -36.63
N ASP A 108 -3.98 9.04 -36.81
CA ASP A 108 -3.05 9.97 -36.17
C ASP A 108 -3.25 11.38 -36.72
N LEU A 109 -3.44 11.52 -38.04
CA LEU A 109 -3.63 12.81 -38.71
C LEU A 109 -4.98 13.46 -38.44
N ASP A 110 -6.02 12.70 -38.09
CA ASP A 110 -7.35 13.26 -37.76
C ASP A 110 -7.32 14.32 -36.65
N GLY A 111 -6.35 14.25 -35.75
CA GLY A 111 -6.14 15.26 -34.70
C GLY A 111 -5.54 16.57 -35.23
N PHE A 112 -4.74 16.51 -36.30
CA PHE A 112 -3.96 17.63 -36.82
C PHE A 112 -4.54 18.23 -38.11
N ALA A 113 -5.34 17.47 -38.84
CA ALA A 113 -5.86 17.84 -40.15
C ALA A 113 -7.13 18.71 -40.07
N ALA A 114 -7.39 19.49 -41.12
CA ALA A 114 -8.71 20.08 -41.33
C ALA A 114 -9.74 18.97 -41.59
N ARG A 115 -11.00 19.20 -41.22
CA ARG A 115 -12.07 18.20 -41.37
C ARG A 115 -12.14 17.69 -42.81
N GLU A 116 -12.17 16.37 -42.95
CA GLU A 116 -12.32 15.68 -44.25
C GLU A 116 -11.23 16.00 -45.29
N SER A 117 -10.06 16.50 -44.85
CA SER A 117 -8.97 16.88 -45.77
C SER A 117 -7.99 15.76 -46.10
N ILE A 118 -8.01 14.65 -45.33
CA ILE A 118 -7.04 13.56 -45.44
C ILE A 118 -7.41 12.64 -46.60
N GLN A 119 -6.47 12.44 -47.52
CA GLN A 119 -6.55 11.49 -48.62
C GLN A 119 -5.33 10.58 -48.59
N THR A 120 -5.52 9.33 -48.17
CA THR A 120 -4.48 8.31 -48.11
C THR A 120 -4.51 7.46 -49.37
N LEU A 121 -3.38 7.40 -50.08
CA LEU A 121 -3.17 6.55 -51.24
C LEU A 121 -2.19 5.45 -50.85
N VAL A 122 -2.65 4.20 -50.96
CA VAL A 122 -1.85 3.00 -50.73
C VAL A 122 -1.74 2.26 -52.05
N ALA A 123 -0.52 2.10 -52.56
CA ALA A 123 -0.26 1.38 -53.81
C ALA A 123 0.90 0.40 -53.59
N PRO A 124 0.68 -0.81 -53.07
CA PRO A 124 1.78 -1.77 -52.88
C PRO A 124 2.50 -2.04 -54.22
N PRO A 125 3.85 -2.07 -54.31
CA PRO A 125 4.86 -1.97 -53.24
C PRO A 125 5.35 -0.53 -52.94
N GLU A 126 4.68 0.50 -53.44
CA GLU A 126 5.02 1.92 -53.29
C GLU A 126 4.75 2.44 -51.85
N PRO A 127 5.44 3.53 -51.43
CA PRO A 127 5.20 4.17 -50.14
C PRO A 127 3.75 4.67 -50.01
N ILE A 128 3.22 4.66 -48.79
CA ILE A 128 1.94 5.28 -48.43
C ILE A 128 2.08 6.78 -48.66
N VAL A 129 1.25 7.35 -49.52
CA VAL A 129 1.24 8.80 -49.79
C VAL A 129 -0.01 9.41 -49.20
N VAL A 130 0.14 10.42 -48.35
CA VAL A 130 -0.99 11.12 -47.73
C VAL A 130 -1.00 12.57 -48.14
N ARG A 131 -2.14 13.03 -48.68
CA ARG A 131 -2.42 14.43 -48.99
C ARG A 131 -3.42 14.97 -47.97
N TRP A 132 -3.10 16.06 -47.30
CA TRP A 132 -3.93 16.56 -46.21
C TRP A 132 -3.69 18.05 -45.94
N ASP A 133 -4.59 18.68 -45.19
CA ASP A 133 -4.48 20.09 -44.80
C ASP A 133 -4.14 20.19 -43.31
N LEU A 134 -2.89 20.54 -42.97
CA LEU A 134 -2.45 20.73 -41.59
C LEU A 134 -3.09 21.99 -41.00
N ARG A 135 -3.73 21.86 -39.83
CA ARG A 135 -4.23 23.01 -39.06
C ARG A 135 -3.08 23.71 -38.35
N THR A 136 -3.01 25.02 -38.51
CA THR A 136 -2.09 25.90 -37.80
C THR A 136 -2.87 27.07 -37.20
N SER A 137 -2.23 27.86 -36.33
CA SER A 137 -2.83 29.09 -35.79
C SER A 137 -3.17 30.13 -36.86
N GLY A 138 -2.49 30.10 -38.02
CA GLY A 138 -2.69 31.03 -39.13
C GLY A 138 -3.62 30.53 -40.25
N GLY A 139 -4.26 29.37 -40.09
CA GLY A 139 -5.09 28.73 -41.13
C GLY A 139 -4.62 27.32 -41.46
N THR A 140 -4.85 26.87 -42.69
CA THR A 140 -4.53 25.50 -43.14
C THR A 140 -3.39 25.47 -44.15
N ILE A 141 -2.46 24.53 -44.00
CA ILE A 141 -1.33 24.33 -44.91
C ILE A 141 -1.49 23.00 -45.64
N ARG A 142 -1.54 23.03 -46.97
CA ARG A 142 -1.60 21.81 -47.80
C ARG A 142 -0.26 21.06 -47.71
N ARG A 143 -0.29 19.78 -47.34
CA ARG A 143 0.90 18.92 -47.24
C ARG A 143 0.74 17.63 -48.03
N VAL A 144 1.87 17.07 -48.45
CA VAL A 144 1.97 15.73 -49.04
C VAL A 144 3.14 15.01 -48.37
N ASP A 145 2.83 13.99 -47.58
CA ASP A 145 3.81 13.21 -46.84
C ASP A 145 3.84 11.77 -47.37
N ARG A 146 5.04 11.16 -47.35
CA ARG A 146 5.26 9.80 -47.84
C ARG A 146 5.82 8.92 -46.71
N PHE A 147 5.30 7.72 -46.58
CA PHE A 147 5.65 6.78 -45.53
C PHE A 147 5.93 5.38 -46.08
N GLU A 148 6.80 4.63 -45.42
CA GLU A 148 7.08 3.24 -45.79
C GLU A 148 7.29 2.37 -44.54
N LEU A 149 7.21 1.06 -44.73
CA LEU A 149 7.70 0.07 -43.79
C LEU A 149 9.03 -0.46 -44.33
N ASN A 150 10.10 -0.34 -43.55
CA ASN A 150 11.39 -0.91 -43.94
C ASN A 150 11.40 -2.45 -43.75
N ALA A 151 12.52 -3.09 -44.08
CA ALA A 151 12.69 -4.55 -43.97
C ALA A 151 12.49 -5.09 -42.54
N ASP A 152 12.69 -4.27 -41.52
CA ASP A 152 12.49 -4.59 -40.10
C ASP A 152 11.09 -4.18 -39.58
N HIS A 153 10.17 -3.85 -40.49
CA HIS A 153 8.83 -3.31 -40.20
C HIS A 153 8.82 -1.98 -39.42
N ALA A 154 9.94 -1.26 -39.40
CA ALA A 154 9.99 0.08 -38.82
C ALA A 154 9.22 1.08 -39.71
N ARG A 155 8.42 1.91 -39.06
CA ARG A 155 7.65 2.99 -39.70
C ARG A 155 8.56 4.17 -40.03
N VAL A 156 8.60 4.52 -41.29
CA VAL A 156 9.51 5.51 -41.85
C VAL A 156 8.72 6.63 -42.51
N TRP A 157 9.20 7.86 -42.36
CA TRP A 157 8.73 9.07 -43.03
C TRP A 157 9.83 9.61 -43.94
N HIS A 158 9.47 9.92 -45.18
CA HIS A 158 10.36 10.56 -46.15
C HIS A 158 10.20 12.07 -46.08
N SER A 159 11.04 12.71 -45.27
CA SER A 159 11.12 14.17 -45.18
C SER A 159 11.96 14.76 -46.33
N GLU A 160 11.88 16.06 -46.56
CA GLU A 160 12.75 16.77 -47.52
C GLU A 160 14.25 16.59 -47.19
N SER A 161 14.57 16.48 -45.90
CA SER A 161 15.92 16.24 -45.38
C SER A 161 16.36 14.77 -45.39
N GLY A 162 15.55 13.87 -45.95
CA GLY A 162 15.81 12.44 -46.02
C GLY A 162 14.90 11.59 -45.13
N THR A 163 15.25 10.33 -45.00
CA THR A 163 14.48 9.30 -44.30
C THR A 163 14.58 9.46 -42.79
N LYS A 164 13.44 9.62 -42.11
CA LYS A 164 13.33 9.79 -40.66
C LYS A 164 12.33 8.78 -40.07
N PRO A 165 12.40 8.46 -38.76
CA PRO A 165 11.39 7.61 -38.14
C PRO A 165 10.03 8.31 -38.11
N TYR A 166 8.93 7.55 -38.15
CA TYR A 166 7.57 8.11 -38.13
C TYR A 166 7.28 9.05 -36.94
N LYS A 167 7.88 8.80 -35.77
CA LYS A 167 7.77 9.74 -34.64
C LYS A 167 8.36 11.12 -34.93
N ALA A 168 9.40 11.24 -35.77
CA ALA A 168 9.92 12.54 -36.18
C ALA A 168 8.91 13.34 -37.01
N PHE A 169 8.05 12.66 -37.77
CA PHE A 169 6.96 13.30 -38.50
C PHE A 169 5.93 13.92 -37.55
N LEU A 170 5.48 13.16 -36.55
CA LEU A 170 4.51 13.68 -35.58
C LEU A 170 5.09 14.85 -34.77
N ALA A 171 6.38 14.79 -34.42
CA ALA A 171 7.09 15.89 -33.77
C ALA A 171 7.19 17.15 -34.67
N ASP A 172 7.40 16.99 -35.98
CA ASP A 172 7.44 18.08 -36.96
C ASP A 172 6.08 18.80 -37.03
N ILE A 173 5.00 18.06 -37.24
CA ILE A 173 3.66 18.66 -37.47
C ILE A 173 3.07 19.31 -36.22
N CYS A 174 3.50 18.92 -35.01
CA CYS A 174 3.04 19.52 -33.76
C CYS A 174 3.94 20.65 -33.25
N ASN A 175 5.01 21.02 -33.99
CA ASN A 175 6.03 21.96 -33.54
C ASN A 175 6.57 21.61 -32.15
N TRP A 176 7.31 20.48 -32.09
CA TRP A 176 7.70 19.81 -30.85
C TRP A 176 8.28 20.70 -29.76
N GLU A 177 9.17 21.63 -30.10
CA GLU A 177 9.81 22.51 -29.12
C GLU A 177 8.81 23.53 -28.55
N LEU A 178 7.95 24.14 -29.39
CA LEU A 178 6.88 25.02 -28.91
C LEU A 178 5.87 24.26 -28.05
N LEU A 179 5.57 23.01 -28.40
CA LEU A 179 4.68 22.17 -27.62
C LEU A 179 5.27 21.88 -26.22
N LYS A 180 6.56 21.55 -26.13
CA LYS A 180 7.24 21.36 -24.83
C LYS A 180 7.19 22.62 -23.98
N GLU A 181 7.47 23.78 -24.57
CA GLU A 181 7.41 25.07 -23.87
C GLU A 181 6.01 25.31 -23.28
N ARG A 182 4.94 25.14 -24.07
CA ARG A 182 3.57 25.34 -23.59
C ARG A 182 3.13 24.33 -22.54
N LEU A 183 3.52 23.06 -22.69
CA LEU A 183 3.22 22.04 -21.69
C LEU A 183 3.99 22.30 -20.39
N LEU A 184 5.21 22.83 -20.47
CA LEU A 184 5.97 23.23 -19.30
C LEU A 184 5.31 24.43 -18.61
N GLU A 185 4.88 25.46 -19.35
CA GLU A 185 4.13 26.59 -18.80
C GLU A 185 2.86 26.13 -18.07
N GLU A 186 2.05 25.27 -18.70
CA GLU A 186 0.84 24.71 -18.08
C GLU A 186 1.15 23.88 -16.82
N LEU A 187 2.24 23.10 -16.85
CA LEU A 187 2.66 22.31 -15.71
C LEU A 187 3.14 23.19 -14.55
N GLU A 188 3.88 24.27 -14.83
CA GLU A 188 4.34 25.22 -13.82
C GLU A 188 3.16 25.94 -13.14
N GLU A 189 2.08 26.25 -13.88
CA GLU A 189 0.83 26.74 -13.29
C GLU A 189 0.23 25.74 -12.31
N GLN A 190 0.18 24.45 -12.67
CA GLN A 190 -0.36 23.40 -11.79
C GLN A 190 0.51 23.15 -10.56
N VAL A 191 1.83 23.18 -10.70
CA VAL A 191 2.77 23.10 -9.56
C VAL A 191 2.60 24.30 -8.62
N THR A 192 2.34 25.48 -9.19
CA THR A 192 2.06 26.69 -8.41
C THR A 192 0.73 26.54 -7.67
N GLU A 193 -0.32 26.03 -8.31
CA GLU A 193 -1.62 25.76 -7.68
C GLU A 193 -1.48 24.74 -6.53
N GLU A 194 -0.75 23.63 -6.73
CA GLU A 194 -0.47 22.67 -5.66
C GLU A 194 0.31 23.33 -4.50
N SER A 195 1.28 24.19 -4.83
CA SER A 195 2.06 24.90 -3.81
C SER A 195 1.20 25.88 -3.01
N LEU A 196 0.28 26.60 -3.64
CA LEU A 196 -0.69 27.48 -2.98
C LEU A 196 -1.63 26.69 -2.07
N ILE A 197 -2.14 25.54 -2.54
CA ILE A 197 -2.96 24.64 -1.73
C ILE A 197 -2.21 24.20 -0.47
N ARG A 198 -0.93 23.82 -0.64
CA ARG A 198 -0.04 23.43 0.45
C ARG A 198 0.22 24.60 1.41
N GLU A 199 0.48 25.81 0.92
CA GLU A 199 0.65 27.00 1.74
C GLU A 199 -0.62 27.37 2.52
N GLU A 200 -1.79 27.16 1.95
CA GLU A 200 -3.06 27.40 2.65
C GLU A 200 -3.31 26.35 3.74
N LEU A 201 -2.93 25.09 3.52
CA LEU A 201 -3.00 24.03 4.53
C LEU A 201 -1.92 24.18 5.61
N PHE A 202 -0.77 24.74 5.24
CA PHE A 202 0.42 24.83 6.11
C PHE A 202 1.05 26.23 6.04
N PRO A 203 0.36 27.29 6.52
CA PRO A 203 0.78 28.69 6.34
C PRO A 203 2.11 29.04 7.02
N ASP A 204 2.53 28.28 8.02
CA ASP A 204 3.80 28.50 8.75
C ASP A 204 5.01 27.77 8.14
N LEU A 205 4.80 27.02 7.04
CA LEU A 205 5.84 26.34 6.26
C LEU A 205 6.29 27.13 5.03
N LYS A 206 6.11 28.46 4.99
CA LYS A 206 6.49 29.35 3.85
C LYS A 206 7.94 29.26 3.36
N GLN A 207 8.82 28.52 4.04
CA GLN A 207 10.17 28.21 3.56
C GLN A 207 10.19 26.87 2.81
N HIS A 208 10.81 26.89 1.63
CA HIS A 208 11.03 25.78 0.69
C HIS A 208 11.05 24.39 1.37
N VAL A 209 9.92 23.67 1.29
CA VAL A 209 9.85 22.27 1.72
C VAL A 209 10.82 21.48 0.84
N PRO A 210 11.81 20.77 1.42
CA PRO A 210 12.75 19.95 0.68
C PRO A 210 12.02 18.97 -0.23
N ASP A 211 12.43 18.90 -1.49
CA ASP A 211 11.97 17.83 -2.38
C ASP A 211 12.65 16.52 -1.98
N VAL A 212 11.89 15.65 -1.31
CA VAL A 212 12.35 14.33 -0.90
C VAL A 212 11.87 13.33 -1.95
N SER A 213 12.80 12.75 -2.70
CA SER A 213 12.45 11.80 -3.76
C SER A 213 11.67 10.62 -3.21
N ALA A 214 10.39 10.50 -3.61
CA ALA A 214 9.55 9.37 -3.26
C ALA A 214 10.11 8.07 -3.82
N ARG A 215 9.92 6.97 -3.08
CA ARG A 215 10.26 5.62 -3.52
C ARG A 215 9.01 4.88 -3.94
N VAL A 216 9.15 4.08 -4.97
CA VAL A 216 8.12 3.17 -5.45
C VAL A 216 8.65 1.75 -5.52
N CYS A 217 7.82 0.79 -5.13
CA CYS A 217 8.01 -0.61 -5.50
C CYS A 217 7.40 -0.81 -6.88
N VAL A 218 8.18 -1.35 -7.82
CA VAL A 218 7.69 -1.69 -9.16
C VAL A 218 7.39 -3.18 -9.17
N ALA A 219 6.13 -3.55 -9.37
CA ALA A 219 5.74 -4.96 -9.49
C ALA A 219 6.53 -5.67 -10.60
N ASP A 220 6.74 -6.98 -10.43
CA ASP A 220 7.44 -7.81 -11.40
C ASP A 220 6.79 -7.69 -12.79
N GLY A 221 7.61 -7.40 -13.80
CA GLY A 221 7.12 -7.24 -15.16
C GLY A 221 8.11 -6.55 -16.11
N PRO A 222 7.65 -5.98 -17.23
CA PRO A 222 8.47 -5.27 -18.19
C PRO A 222 9.20 -4.10 -17.55
N PHE A 223 8.63 -3.42 -16.56
CA PHE A 223 9.24 -2.20 -16.02
C PHE A 223 10.05 -2.40 -14.75
N GLY A 224 10.01 -3.59 -14.14
CA GLY A 224 10.65 -3.87 -12.85
C GLY A 224 10.82 -5.35 -12.53
N ASP A 225 11.68 -5.59 -11.55
CA ASP A 225 12.09 -6.86 -10.97
C ASP A 225 11.71 -6.94 -9.48
N GLY A 226 10.63 -6.24 -9.09
CA GLY A 226 10.23 -6.13 -7.68
C GLY A 226 11.11 -5.19 -6.85
N SER A 227 12.01 -4.42 -7.48
CA SER A 227 12.94 -3.55 -6.76
C SER A 227 12.36 -2.21 -6.33
N ASP A 228 12.70 -1.79 -5.10
CA ASP A 228 12.47 -0.43 -4.60
C ASP A 228 13.35 0.58 -5.34
N VAL A 229 12.74 1.48 -6.11
CA VAL A 229 13.43 2.54 -6.84
C VAL A 229 12.88 3.91 -6.50
N THR A 230 13.61 4.98 -6.83
CA THR A 230 13.03 6.32 -6.79
C THR A 230 12.04 6.50 -7.93
N ILE A 231 11.07 7.41 -7.77
CA ILE A 231 10.14 7.75 -8.86
C ILE A 231 10.91 8.12 -10.13
N THR A 232 11.93 9.00 -10.04
CA THR A 232 12.83 9.36 -11.16
C THR A 232 13.46 8.15 -11.86
N GLN A 233 13.85 7.11 -11.11
CA GLN A 233 14.41 5.88 -11.67
C GLN A 233 13.33 5.05 -12.39
N ALA A 234 12.15 4.86 -11.79
CA ALA A 234 11.02 4.21 -12.44
C ALA A 234 10.65 4.94 -13.74
N CYS A 235 10.61 6.26 -13.70
CA CYS A 235 10.34 7.14 -14.83
C CYS A 235 11.37 6.99 -15.96
N LYS A 236 12.66 6.86 -15.63
CA LYS A 236 13.70 6.53 -16.62
C LYS A 236 13.46 5.15 -17.25
N ARG A 237 13.09 4.14 -16.47
CA ARG A 237 12.77 2.79 -16.99
C ARG A 237 11.56 2.81 -17.93
N ILE A 238 10.49 3.51 -17.54
CA ILE A 238 9.27 3.67 -18.33
C ILE A 238 9.58 4.40 -19.64
N ALA A 239 10.25 5.55 -19.57
CA ALA A 239 10.62 6.34 -20.75
C ALA A 239 11.55 5.56 -21.71
N ALA A 240 12.50 4.79 -21.19
CA ALA A 240 13.43 4.00 -22.01
C ALA A 240 12.73 2.88 -22.79
N ARG A 241 11.62 2.36 -22.27
CA ARG A 241 10.79 1.34 -22.94
C ARG A 241 9.66 1.96 -23.76
N THR A 242 9.31 3.22 -23.50
CA THR A 242 8.33 3.98 -24.27
C THR A 242 8.90 4.26 -25.67
N GLY A 243 8.35 3.59 -26.68
CA GLY A 243 8.81 3.69 -28.07
C GLY A 243 9.54 2.46 -28.61
N ILE A 244 9.79 1.45 -27.77
CA ILE A 244 9.99 0.08 -28.27
C ILE A 244 8.61 -0.40 -28.73
N TYR A 245 8.50 -0.92 -29.96
CA TYR A 245 7.22 -1.42 -30.47
C TYR A 245 6.73 -2.57 -29.56
N SER A 246 5.81 -2.25 -28.64
CA SER A 246 5.04 -3.24 -27.89
C SER A 246 3.79 -3.58 -28.68
N SER A 247 3.37 -4.84 -28.61
CA SER A 247 2.09 -5.32 -29.15
C SER A 247 0.90 -4.98 -28.25
N TYR A 248 1.15 -4.30 -27.14
CA TYR A 248 0.18 -3.95 -26.11
C TYR A 248 0.37 -2.51 -25.61
N THR A 249 -0.72 -1.90 -25.16
CA THR A 249 -0.68 -0.61 -24.45
C THR A 249 -0.16 -0.85 -23.04
N ASN A 250 0.81 -0.06 -22.59
CA ASN A 250 1.31 -0.13 -21.23
C ASN A 250 0.41 0.70 -20.32
N LEU A 251 -0.26 0.06 -19.37
CA LEU A 251 -1.11 0.71 -18.38
C LEU A 251 -0.45 0.61 -17.01
N ILE A 252 0.01 1.74 -16.50
CA ILE A 252 0.78 1.80 -15.25
C ILE A 252 -0.11 2.41 -14.17
N THR A 253 -0.33 1.70 -13.08
CA THR A 253 -1.08 2.21 -11.92
C THR A 253 -0.11 2.68 -10.85
N LEU A 254 -0.31 3.90 -10.35
CA LEU A 254 0.40 4.47 -9.20
C LEU A 254 -0.53 4.45 -7.99
N THR A 255 -0.27 3.54 -7.07
CA THR A 255 -1.03 3.34 -5.84
C THR A 255 -0.25 3.86 -4.63
N GLY A 256 -0.97 4.09 -3.54
CA GLY A 256 -0.41 4.50 -2.27
C GLY A 256 -1.45 5.23 -1.44
N GLU A 257 -1.24 5.33 -0.13
CA GLU A 257 -2.21 5.90 0.80
C GLU A 257 -2.51 7.39 0.54
N ALA A 258 -3.61 7.88 1.12
CA ALA A 258 -3.92 9.30 1.08
C ALA A 258 -2.81 10.12 1.77
N GLY A 259 -2.25 11.09 1.06
CA GLY A 259 -1.14 11.89 1.59
C GLY A 259 0.26 11.30 1.38
N SER A 260 0.39 10.17 0.68
CA SER A 260 1.67 9.55 0.30
C SER A 260 2.51 10.35 -0.70
N GLY A 261 1.96 11.42 -1.29
CA GLY A 261 2.66 12.28 -2.25
C GLY A 261 2.50 11.87 -3.72
N LYS A 262 1.42 11.17 -4.10
CA LYS A 262 1.08 10.81 -5.50
C LYS A 262 1.16 12.00 -6.46
N THR A 263 0.35 13.03 -6.20
CA THR A 263 0.25 14.24 -7.05
C THR A 263 1.62 14.91 -7.23
N HIS A 264 2.30 15.25 -6.12
CA HIS A 264 3.66 15.79 -6.15
C HIS A 264 4.61 14.91 -6.97
N SER A 265 4.59 13.59 -6.78
CA SER A 265 5.46 12.66 -7.52
C SER A 265 5.18 12.63 -9.03
N LEU A 266 3.91 12.72 -9.43
CA LEU A 266 3.51 12.77 -10.84
C LEU A 266 3.83 14.11 -11.49
N LEU A 267 3.68 15.23 -10.77
CA LEU A 267 4.08 16.55 -11.24
C LEU A 267 5.60 16.62 -11.45
N GLN A 268 6.39 16.10 -10.49
CA GLN A 268 7.84 15.99 -10.65
C GLN A 268 8.21 15.11 -11.84
N PHE A 269 7.53 13.96 -12.01
CA PHE A 269 7.72 13.11 -13.18
C PHE A 269 7.48 13.87 -14.49
N ALA A 270 6.40 14.65 -14.56
CA ALA A 270 6.08 15.41 -15.76
C ALA A 270 7.11 16.51 -16.03
N ARG A 271 7.55 17.22 -15.00
CA ARG A 271 8.55 18.28 -15.10
C ARG A 271 9.91 17.72 -15.55
N GLU A 272 10.35 16.64 -14.94
CA GLU A 272 11.60 15.97 -15.32
C GLU A 272 11.55 15.44 -16.76
N SER A 273 10.39 15.00 -17.23
CA SER A 273 10.20 14.50 -18.60
C SER A 273 10.31 15.62 -19.64
N LEU A 274 9.69 16.78 -19.37
CA LEU A 274 9.74 17.96 -20.24
C LEU A 274 11.14 18.62 -20.25
N ALA A 275 11.88 18.57 -19.14
CA ALA A 275 13.22 19.14 -19.04
C ALA A 275 14.33 18.33 -19.75
N ARG A 276 14.05 17.14 -20.29
CA ARG A 276 15.06 16.29 -20.95
C ARG A 276 15.45 16.82 -22.33
N GLY A 277 16.75 17.02 -22.54
CA GLY A 277 17.35 17.55 -23.79
C GLY A 277 17.45 16.59 -24.98
N GLY A 278 16.47 15.70 -25.20
CA GLY A 278 16.43 14.81 -26.37
C GLY A 278 15.36 15.25 -27.38
N GLU A 279 15.73 15.40 -28.66
CA GLU A 279 14.81 15.86 -29.73
C GLU A 279 13.55 14.98 -29.85
N LEU A 280 13.61 13.69 -29.53
CA LEU A 280 12.48 12.75 -29.64
C LEU A 280 12.30 11.87 -28.40
N ALA A 281 12.71 12.38 -27.23
CA ALA A 281 12.46 11.72 -25.96
C ALA A 281 10.96 11.84 -25.59
N PRO A 282 10.35 10.79 -24.99
CA PRO A 282 8.95 10.85 -24.61
C PRO A 282 8.71 11.92 -23.54
N ILE A 283 7.70 12.77 -23.76
CA ILE A 283 7.24 13.78 -22.80
C ILE A 283 6.00 13.28 -22.04
N SER A 284 5.83 13.72 -20.81
CA SER A 284 4.64 13.42 -20.02
C SER A 284 3.59 14.52 -20.21
N ILE A 285 2.36 14.12 -20.54
CA ILE A 285 1.20 15.01 -20.59
C ILE A 285 0.39 14.75 -19.33
N TYR A 286 0.49 15.67 -18.36
CA TYR A 286 -0.17 15.55 -17.07
C TYR A 286 -1.59 16.12 -17.11
N ILE A 287 -2.53 15.36 -16.53
CA ILE A 287 -3.94 15.72 -16.42
C ILE A 287 -4.39 15.48 -14.99
N SER A 288 -4.75 16.56 -14.30
CA SER A 288 -5.45 16.47 -13.02
C SER A 288 -6.96 16.31 -13.25
N SER A 289 -7.54 15.33 -12.57
CA SER A 289 -8.99 15.13 -12.46
C SER A 289 -9.61 15.83 -11.23
N SER A 290 -8.78 16.25 -10.27
CA SER A 290 -9.18 16.90 -9.04
C SER A 290 -10.03 18.14 -9.31
N GLY A 291 -11.21 18.23 -8.69
CA GLY A 291 -12.08 19.41 -8.75
C GLY A 291 -12.77 19.66 -10.10
N LYS A 292 -12.62 18.79 -11.10
CA LYS A 292 -13.28 18.94 -12.41
C LYS A 292 -14.50 18.02 -12.51
N SER A 293 -15.68 18.61 -12.70
CA SER A 293 -16.95 17.91 -12.92
C SER A 293 -17.08 17.39 -14.36
N ALA A 294 -16.10 16.64 -14.84
CA ALA A 294 -16.15 16.09 -16.18
C ALA A 294 -16.77 14.69 -16.15
N ASN A 295 -17.81 14.51 -16.97
CA ASN A 295 -18.51 13.23 -17.08
C ASN A 295 -17.78 12.20 -17.96
N SER A 296 -16.65 12.59 -18.57
CA SER A 296 -15.81 11.69 -19.38
C SER A 296 -14.36 12.17 -19.47
N LEU A 297 -13.47 11.21 -19.68
CA LEU A 297 -12.04 11.43 -19.84
C LEU A 297 -11.69 12.23 -21.11
N ASP A 298 -12.46 12.07 -22.19
CA ASP A 298 -12.34 12.89 -23.40
C ASP A 298 -12.60 14.37 -23.13
N THR A 299 -13.61 14.67 -22.29
CA THR A 299 -13.93 16.05 -21.91
C THR A 299 -12.80 16.67 -21.08
N LEU A 300 -12.11 15.88 -20.26
CA LEU A 300 -10.94 16.34 -19.50
C LEU A 300 -9.72 16.56 -20.37
N LEU A 301 -9.48 15.64 -21.30
CA LEU A 301 -8.43 15.79 -22.30
C LEU A 301 -8.62 17.08 -23.11
N ASP A 302 -9.82 17.30 -23.63
CA ASP A 302 -10.10 18.50 -24.43
C ASP A 302 -10.06 19.78 -23.59
N ALA A 303 -10.53 19.74 -22.33
CA ALA A 303 -10.48 20.89 -21.43
C ALA A 303 -9.04 21.28 -21.03
N SER A 304 -8.18 20.30 -20.75
CA SER A 304 -6.77 20.56 -20.46
C SER A 304 -6.02 21.01 -21.73
N MET A 305 -6.22 20.31 -22.85
CA MET A 305 -5.50 20.59 -24.10
C MET A 305 -5.94 21.89 -24.79
N GLY A 306 -7.17 22.37 -24.53
CA GLY A 306 -7.66 23.65 -25.04
C GLY A 306 -6.75 24.84 -24.71
N ARG A 307 -5.95 24.76 -23.64
CA ARG A 307 -4.97 25.79 -23.25
C ARG A 307 -3.72 25.78 -24.14
N THR A 308 -3.26 24.61 -24.56
CA THR A 308 -2.09 24.48 -25.44
C THR A 308 -2.33 25.07 -26.83
N LEU A 309 -3.59 25.12 -27.29
CA LEU A 309 -4.03 25.53 -28.65
C LEU A 309 -3.39 24.73 -29.81
N ILE A 310 -2.56 23.74 -29.51
CA ILE A 310 -1.81 22.91 -30.47
C ILE A 310 -2.43 21.51 -30.51
N LEU A 311 -2.83 20.97 -29.36
CA LEU A 311 -3.34 19.61 -29.23
C LEU A 311 -4.84 19.57 -28.98
N ASN A 312 -5.44 18.44 -29.36
CA ASN A 312 -6.74 17.96 -28.89
C ASN A 312 -6.58 16.51 -28.41
N SER A 313 -7.63 15.94 -27.82
CA SER A 313 -7.66 14.54 -27.37
C SER A 313 -7.11 13.54 -28.40
N ARG A 314 -7.48 13.66 -29.68
CA ARG A 314 -7.01 12.75 -30.74
C ARG A 314 -5.52 12.90 -31.04
N SER A 315 -5.01 14.14 -31.10
CA SER A 315 -3.59 14.43 -31.29
C SER A 315 -2.73 13.91 -30.15
N VAL A 316 -3.19 14.03 -28.89
CA VAL A 316 -2.51 13.46 -27.71
C VAL A 316 -2.37 11.95 -27.86
N LEU A 317 -3.47 11.27 -28.19
CA LEU A 317 -3.47 9.81 -28.35
C LEU A 317 -2.58 9.35 -29.52
N ALA A 318 -2.45 10.16 -30.58
CA ALA A 318 -1.50 9.90 -31.67
C ALA A 318 -0.04 9.96 -31.18
N LEU A 319 0.31 10.99 -30.40
CA LEU A 319 1.65 11.11 -29.79
C LEU A 319 1.95 9.93 -28.84
N CYS A 320 0.94 9.48 -28.07
CA CYS A 320 1.07 8.30 -27.22
C CYS A 320 1.30 7.02 -28.04
N ARG A 321 0.54 6.78 -29.11
CA ARG A 321 0.74 5.62 -30.00
C ARG A 321 2.13 5.58 -30.62
N ALA A 322 2.70 6.73 -30.93
CA ALA A 322 4.04 6.85 -31.49
C ALA A 322 5.18 6.78 -30.46
N GLY A 323 4.86 6.69 -29.17
CA GLY A 323 5.85 6.68 -28.08
C GLY A 323 6.54 8.03 -27.87
N LEU A 324 5.93 9.13 -28.33
CA LEU A 324 6.40 10.50 -28.05
C LEU A 324 5.80 11.07 -26.78
N ALA A 325 4.65 10.57 -26.34
CA ALA A 325 3.97 11.06 -25.14
C ALA A 325 3.60 9.91 -24.20
N ILE A 326 3.70 10.18 -22.89
CA ILE A 326 3.16 9.36 -21.81
C ILE A 326 1.97 10.12 -21.25
N LEU A 327 0.79 9.53 -21.30
CA LEU A 327 -0.41 10.14 -20.74
C LEU A 327 -0.45 9.90 -19.23
N VAL A 328 -0.50 10.96 -18.42
CA VAL A 328 -0.53 10.86 -16.95
C VAL A 328 -1.84 11.41 -16.45
N ILE A 329 -2.66 10.57 -15.81
CA ILE A 329 -3.95 10.93 -15.24
C ILE A 329 -3.87 10.81 -13.72
N ASP A 330 -3.96 11.95 -13.03
CA ASP A 330 -3.92 12.03 -11.57
C ASP A 330 -5.33 12.11 -10.98
N GLY A 331 -5.65 11.23 -10.02
CA GLY A 331 -6.96 11.14 -9.34
C GLY A 331 -8.01 10.35 -10.13
N PHE A 332 -7.62 9.29 -10.83
CA PHE A 332 -8.51 8.52 -11.71
C PHE A 332 -9.82 8.05 -11.03
N ASP A 333 -9.76 7.74 -9.73
CA ASP A 333 -10.91 7.42 -8.88
C ASP A 333 -11.87 8.61 -8.66
N GLU A 334 -11.35 9.84 -8.59
CA GLU A 334 -12.15 11.06 -8.44
C GLU A 334 -12.94 11.42 -9.72
N LEU A 335 -12.40 11.03 -10.88
CA LEU A 335 -12.94 11.28 -12.22
C LEU A 335 -14.19 10.45 -12.50
N LEU A 336 -14.22 9.21 -12.03
CA LEU A 336 -15.17 8.22 -12.52
C LEU A 336 -16.39 7.99 -11.62
N GLY A 337 -16.33 8.36 -10.34
CA GLY A 337 -17.45 8.27 -9.39
C GLY A 337 -18.09 6.86 -9.23
N PHE A 338 -19.18 6.77 -8.47
CA PHE A 338 -19.88 5.52 -8.08
C PHE A 338 -20.18 4.53 -9.20
N ARG A 339 -20.63 5.00 -10.38
CA ARG A 339 -21.06 4.09 -11.47
C ARG A 339 -19.93 3.27 -12.08
N THR A 340 -18.70 3.66 -11.78
CA THR A 340 -17.50 3.15 -12.44
C THR A 340 -16.51 2.59 -11.42
N TYR A 341 -16.75 2.77 -10.12
CA TYR A 341 -16.31 1.75 -9.17
C TYR A 341 -16.82 0.41 -9.68
N ASP A 342 -18.05 0.35 -10.21
CA ASP A 342 -18.57 -0.90 -10.75
C ASP A 342 -17.90 -1.47 -12.01
N ASN A 343 -17.31 -0.60 -12.83
CA ASN A 343 -16.65 -0.97 -14.08
C ASN A 343 -15.57 0.06 -14.48
N PRO A 344 -14.39 0.08 -13.80
CA PRO A 344 -13.31 1.03 -14.08
C PRO A 344 -12.87 1.04 -15.54
N LEU A 345 -12.99 -0.12 -16.20
CA LEU A 345 -12.61 -0.29 -17.60
C LEU A 345 -13.49 0.54 -18.54
N SER A 346 -14.77 0.77 -18.22
CA SER A 346 -15.68 1.54 -19.09
C SER A 346 -15.22 2.99 -19.31
N GLY A 347 -14.55 3.60 -18.32
CA GLY A 347 -13.97 4.95 -18.44
C GLY A 347 -12.67 4.98 -19.24
N LEU A 348 -11.88 3.91 -19.21
CA LEU A 348 -10.58 3.80 -19.91
C LEU A 348 -10.69 3.24 -21.32
N ARG A 349 -11.72 2.42 -21.59
CA ARG A 349 -11.90 1.72 -22.86
C ARG A 349 -11.82 2.63 -24.08
N PRO A 350 -12.43 3.83 -24.11
CA PRO A 350 -12.28 4.75 -25.24
C PRO A 350 -10.81 5.11 -25.53
N ILE A 351 -9.99 5.30 -24.49
CA ILE A 351 -8.56 5.57 -24.64
C ILE A 351 -7.80 4.33 -25.09
N LEU A 352 -8.04 3.18 -24.46
CA LEU A 352 -7.34 1.94 -24.78
C LEU A 352 -7.64 1.51 -26.24
N ASP A 353 -8.90 1.57 -26.66
CA ASP A 353 -9.34 1.31 -28.03
C ASP A 353 -8.75 2.34 -29.01
N ALA A 354 -8.64 3.60 -28.59
CA ALA A 354 -7.98 4.62 -29.39
C ALA A 354 -6.48 4.35 -29.56
N LEU A 355 -5.81 3.84 -28.52
CA LEU A 355 -4.38 3.50 -28.51
C LEU A 355 -4.04 2.23 -29.30
N ARG A 356 -5.01 1.34 -29.57
CA ARG A 356 -4.85 0.13 -30.42
C ARG A 356 -3.64 -0.72 -30.01
N GLY A 357 -3.48 -0.97 -28.72
CA GLY A 357 -2.39 -1.80 -28.19
C GLY A 357 -1.02 -1.15 -28.28
N ARG A 358 -0.93 0.19 -28.26
CA ARG A 358 0.34 0.94 -28.26
C ARG A 358 0.35 2.03 -27.19
N GLY A 359 1.53 2.58 -26.94
CA GLY A 359 1.72 3.73 -26.04
C GLY A 359 1.71 3.37 -24.56
N THR A 360 1.82 4.41 -23.73
CA THR A 360 1.94 4.30 -22.27
C THR A 360 0.98 5.27 -21.59
N VAL A 361 0.19 4.77 -20.65
CA VAL A 361 -0.72 5.53 -19.80
C VAL A 361 -0.38 5.26 -18.33
N ILE A 362 -0.26 6.31 -17.54
CA ILE A 362 -0.08 6.25 -16.09
C ILE A 362 -1.35 6.77 -15.42
N LEU A 363 -1.90 6.00 -14.49
CA LEU A 363 -3.07 6.35 -13.68
C LEU A 363 -2.68 6.41 -12.21
N SER A 364 -2.98 7.49 -11.50
CA SER A 364 -2.96 7.46 -10.04
C SER A 364 -4.35 7.17 -9.48
N ALA A 365 -4.39 6.37 -8.42
CA ALA A 365 -5.60 6.11 -7.65
C ALA A 365 -5.29 6.16 -6.14
N ARG A 366 -6.27 6.44 -5.29
CA ARG A 366 -6.08 6.49 -3.83
C ARG A 366 -5.94 5.12 -3.19
N SER A 367 -6.42 4.08 -3.85
CA SER A 367 -6.48 2.72 -3.30
C SER A 367 -6.01 1.68 -4.30
N SER A 368 -5.34 0.64 -3.80
CA SER A 368 -5.10 -0.62 -4.51
C SER A 368 -6.39 -1.25 -5.04
N TYR A 369 -7.54 -0.93 -4.44
CA TYR A 369 -8.88 -1.29 -4.91
C TYR A 369 -9.13 -0.95 -6.39
N SER A 370 -8.89 0.29 -6.83
CA SER A 370 -9.20 0.71 -8.21
C SER A 370 -8.37 -0.06 -9.23
N GLU A 371 -7.18 -0.48 -8.83
CA GLU A 371 -6.30 -1.34 -9.62
C GLU A 371 -6.77 -2.79 -9.60
N ALA A 372 -7.05 -3.37 -8.42
CA ALA A 372 -7.51 -4.75 -8.30
C ALA A 372 -8.76 -4.98 -9.15
N ARG A 373 -9.69 -4.02 -9.13
CA ARG A 373 -10.89 -4.07 -9.95
C ARG A 373 -10.63 -3.81 -11.43
N LEU A 374 -9.74 -2.89 -11.76
CA LEU A 374 -9.30 -2.73 -13.15
C LEU A 374 -8.71 -4.05 -13.70
N ARG A 375 -7.88 -4.75 -12.91
CA ARG A 375 -7.33 -6.07 -13.29
C ARG A 375 -8.43 -7.11 -13.44
N GLN A 376 -9.34 -7.21 -12.48
CA GLN A 376 -10.48 -8.14 -12.55
C GLN A 376 -11.37 -7.86 -13.77
N ASP A 377 -11.69 -6.61 -14.06
CA ASP A 377 -12.46 -6.22 -15.23
C ASP A 377 -11.73 -6.59 -16.52
N LEU A 378 -10.42 -6.39 -16.58
CA LEU A 378 -9.59 -6.78 -17.72
C LEU A 378 -9.55 -8.30 -17.91
N GLU A 379 -9.51 -9.08 -16.83
CA GLU A 379 -9.58 -10.55 -16.86
C GLU A 379 -10.95 -11.04 -17.33
N LEU A 380 -12.04 -10.43 -16.84
CA LEU A 380 -13.41 -10.74 -17.23
C LEU A 380 -13.71 -10.34 -18.69
N HIS A 381 -13.04 -9.30 -19.20
CA HIS A 381 -13.15 -8.82 -20.57
C HIS A 381 -11.93 -9.20 -21.43
N ALA A 382 -11.42 -10.44 -21.28
CA ALA A 382 -10.32 -10.96 -22.09
C ALA A 382 -10.59 -10.95 -23.62
N SER A 383 -11.83 -10.69 -24.05
CA SER A 383 -12.25 -10.53 -25.44
C SER A 383 -12.05 -9.12 -26.02
N MET A 384 -11.38 -8.21 -25.32
CA MET A 384 -11.03 -6.91 -25.90
C MET A 384 -10.11 -7.06 -27.12
N ASP A 385 -10.33 -6.23 -28.13
CA ASP A 385 -9.51 -6.20 -29.35
C ASP A 385 -8.03 -5.85 -29.04
N TRP A 386 -7.80 -5.05 -27.99
CA TRP A 386 -6.48 -4.52 -27.63
C TRP A 386 -6.27 -4.50 -26.10
N PRO A 387 -6.03 -5.65 -25.45
CA PRO A 387 -5.82 -5.69 -24.01
C PRO A 387 -4.52 -4.96 -23.62
N PRO A 388 -4.55 -4.07 -22.59
CA PRO A 388 -3.35 -3.46 -22.07
C PRO A 388 -2.54 -4.43 -21.19
N TYR A 389 -1.25 -4.16 -21.07
CA TYR A 389 -0.41 -4.77 -20.05
C TYR A 389 -0.38 -3.87 -18.81
N VAL A 390 -0.85 -4.38 -17.67
CA VAL A 390 -0.95 -3.62 -16.42
C VAL A 390 0.34 -3.76 -15.60
N THR A 391 0.90 -2.66 -15.11
CA THR A 391 2.04 -2.65 -14.18
C THR A 391 1.77 -1.74 -13.01
N THR A 392 2.12 -2.19 -11.81
CA THR A 392 1.85 -1.46 -10.57
C THR A 392 3.10 -0.80 -10.03
N LEU A 393 2.94 0.46 -9.65
CA LEU A 393 3.87 1.25 -8.89
C LEU A 393 3.23 1.56 -7.55
N GLU A 394 3.76 0.99 -6.47
CA GLU A 394 3.28 1.27 -5.12
C GLU A 394 4.19 2.29 -4.45
N LEU A 395 3.65 3.44 -4.02
CA LEU A 395 4.39 4.41 -3.22
C LEU A 395 4.67 3.87 -1.83
N LEU A 396 5.95 3.82 -1.49
CA LEU A 396 6.41 3.32 -0.21
C LEU A 396 6.43 4.43 0.85
N PRO A 397 6.16 4.11 2.13
CA PRO A 397 6.38 5.03 3.23
C PRO A 397 7.82 5.53 3.26
N TRP A 398 8.03 6.75 3.76
CA TRP A 398 9.38 7.29 3.89
C TRP A 398 10.22 6.45 4.86
N ARG A 399 11.43 6.14 4.41
CA ARG A 399 12.43 5.48 5.24
C ARG A 399 12.94 6.42 6.33
N PRO A 400 13.49 5.90 7.44
CA PRO A 400 14.06 6.72 8.51
C PRO A 400 15.10 7.73 8.03
N GLU A 401 15.82 7.46 6.94
CA GLU A 401 16.79 8.37 6.31
C GLU A 401 16.10 9.59 5.69
N GLN A 402 15.03 9.37 4.94
CA GLN A 402 14.23 10.43 4.29
C GLN A 402 13.58 11.33 5.34
N LEU A 403 13.06 10.71 6.41
CA LEU A 403 12.48 11.45 7.52
C LEU A 403 13.53 12.26 8.29
N ARG A 404 14.75 11.73 8.48
CA ARG A 404 15.88 12.48 9.07
C ARG A 404 16.31 13.67 8.23
N GLU A 405 16.36 13.50 6.90
CA GLU A 405 16.70 14.61 5.99
C GLU A 405 15.70 15.77 6.12
N LEU A 406 14.40 15.45 6.17
CA LEU A 406 13.35 16.45 6.28
C LEU A 406 13.31 17.10 7.68
N THR A 407 13.35 16.30 8.74
CA THR A 407 13.26 16.77 10.13
C THR A 407 14.47 17.62 10.55
N HIS A 408 15.67 17.34 10.03
CA HIS A 408 16.85 18.18 10.21
C HIS A 408 16.65 19.58 9.60
N ARG A 409 15.90 19.68 8.49
CA ARG A 409 15.61 20.96 7.82
C ARG A 409 14.40 21.68 8.42
N LEU A 410 13.54 20.99 9.18
CA LEU A 410 12.30 21.53 9.77
C LEU A 410 12.36 21.88 11.27
N PRO A 411 13.55 21.89 11.88
CA PRO A 411 13.88 21.62 13.30
C PRO A 411 12.74 21.08 14.21
N VAL A 412 12.43 19.79 14.15
CA VAL A 412 11.32 19.18 14.94
C VAL A 412 11.72 17.96 15.80
N GLU A 413 13.01 17.68 15.93
CA GLU A 413 13.50 16.39 16.45
C GLU A 413 13.23 16.19 17.94
N GLU A 414 13.29 17.25 18.74
CA GLU A 414 12.96 17.20 20.17
C GLU A 414 11.46 16.94 20.42
N ALA A 415 10.58 17.51 19.59
CA ALA A 415 9.15 17.26 19.67
C ALA A 415 8.84 15.81 19.29
N ARG A 416 9.50 15.29 18.24
CA ARG A 416 9.33 13.93 17.75
C ARG A 416 9.76 12.87 18.78
N ALA A 417 10.86 13.11 19.49
CA ALA A 417 11.36 12.22 20.54
C ALA A 417 10.40 12.07 21.73
N LYS A 418 9.46 13.01 21.90
CA LYS A 418 8.45 12.98 22.97
C LYS A 418 7.13 12.33 22.55
N MET A 419 6.95 12.02 21.25
CA MET A 419 5.73 11.39 20.74
C MET A 419 5.71 9.89 20.98
N SER A 420 4.50 9.32 21.03
CA SER A 420 4.28 7.88 21.11
C SER A 420 4.77 7.16 19.84
N PRO A 421 5.07 5.84 19.91
CA PRO A 421 5.47 5.04 18.76
C PRO A 421 4.49 5.12 17.58
N GLU A 422 3.19 5.12 17.86
CA GLU A 422 2.11 5.14 16.87
C GLU A 422 2.13 6.45 16.08
N ILE A 423 2.29 7.58 16.78
CA ILE A 423 2.44 8.90 16.14
C ILE A 423 3.71 8.96 15.30
N ARG A 424 4.82 8.37 15.76
CA ARG A 424 6.08 8.35 14.98
C ARG A 424 5.96 7.56 13.68
N GLN A 425 5.16 6.50 13.66
CA GLN A 425 4.89 5.72 12.46
C GLN A 425 4.13 6.56 11.42
N MET A 426 3.15 7.37 11.85
CA MET A 426 2.42 8.29 10.97
C MET A 426 3.35 9.24 10.22
N LEU A 427 4.45 9.69 10.84
CA LEU A 427 5.38 10.65 10.24
C LEU A 427 6.12 10.10 9.02
N THR A 428 6.02 8.80 8.71
CA THR A 428 6.54 8.22 7.47
C THR A 428 5.72 8.62 6.25
N THR A 429 4.51 9.14 6.43
CA THR A 429 3.67 9.68 5.35
C THR A 429 3.93 11.19 5.21
N PRO A 430 4.22 11.70 4.00
CA PRO A 430 4.56 13.11 3.76
C PRO A 430 3.57 14.10 4.38
N PHE A 431 2.27 13.86 4.19
CA PHE A 431 1.22 14.73 4.74
C PHE A 431 1.32 14.88 6.27
N PHE A 432 1.43 13.77 7.02
CA PHE A 432 1.51 13.82 8.48
C PHE A 432 2.82 14.43 8.96
N CYS A 433 3.93 14.22 8.24
CA CYS A 433 5.19 14.85 8.58
C CYS A 433 5.14 16.38 8.44
N LEU A 434 4.54 16.89 7.36
CA LEU A 434 4.36 18.33 7.17
C LEU A 434 3.41 18.92 8.21
N ALA A 435 2.30 18.23 8.51
CA ALA A 435 1.40 18.64 9.58
C ALA A 435 2.10 18.70 10.94
N PHE A 436 2.94 17.70 11.24
CA PHE A 436 3.75 17.68 12.46
C PHE A 436 4.73 18.85 12.53
N ALA A 437 5.34 19.20 11.40
CA ALA A 437 6.26 20.32 11.35
C ALA A 437 5.61 21.69 11.55
N VAL A 438 4.36 21.88 11.09
CA VAL A 438 3.57 23.06 11.41
C VAL A 438 3.21 23.05 12.89
N TRP A 439 2.59 21.97 13.36
CA TRP A 439 2.11 21.85 14.74
C TRP A 439 3.23 22.09 15.77
N ALA A 440 4.43 21.55 15.53
CA ALA A 440 5.58 21.73 16.42
C ALA A 440 6.05 23.19 16.52
N ARG A 441 5.68 24.05 15.57
CA ARG A 441 5.99 25.49 15.54
C ARG A 441 4.87 26.36 16.09
N THR A 442 3.64 25.86 16.13
CA THR A 442 2.48 26.57 16.68
C THR A 442 2.51 26.55 18.21
N ASP A 443 1.93 27.58 18.86
CA ASP A 443 1.77 27.57 20.31
C ASP A 443 0.82 26.43 20.72
N LYS A 444 1.27 25.55 21.62
CA LYS A 444 0.83 24.15 21.83
C LYS A 444 -0.58 23.97 22.42
N SER A 445 -1.50 24.88 22.13
CA SER A 445 -2.87 24.86 22.65
C SER A 445 -3.72 23.70 22.12
N LEU A 446 -3.43 23.20 20.92
CA LEU A 446 -4.11 22.06 20.29
C LEU A 446 -3.22 20.81 20.33
N GLU A 447 -3.82 19.65 20.62
CA GLU A 447 -3.12 18.36 20.49
C GLU A 447 -2.82 18.06 19.01
N PHE A 448 -1.69 17.36 18.77
CA PHE A 448 -1.21 17.07 17.42
C PHE A 448 -2.26 16.36 16.54
N LEU A 449 -2.92 15.32 17.06
CA LEU A 449 -3.90 14.55 16.29
C LEU A 449 -5.16 15.36 15.96
N GLN A 450 -5.57 16.26 16.84
CA GLN A 450 -6.66 17.19 16.56
C GLN A 450 -6.28 18.14 15.41
N PHE A 451 -5.09 18.74 15.47
CA PHE A 451 -4.57 19.59 14.40
C PHE A 451 -4.48 18.83 13.06
N VAL A 452 -4.02 17.58 13.08
CA VAL A 452 -3.94 16.72 11.89
C VAL A 452 -5.32 16.48 11.32
N VAL A 453 -6.32 16.10 12.13
CA VAL A 453 -7.68 15.82 11.66
C VAL A 453 -8.33 17.09 11.08
N GLU A 454 -8.18 18.25 11.72
CA GLU A 454 -8.71 19.51 11.20
C GLU A 454 -8.10 19.86 9.83
N THR A 455 -6.77 19.74 9.71
CA THR A 455 -6.06 19.97 8.44
C THR A 455 -6.48 18.95 7.38
N TYR A 456 -6.70 17.71 7.79
CA TYR A 456 -7.15 16.62 6.93
C TYR A 456 -8.55 16.90 6.37
N LEU A 457 -9.50 17.29 7.23
CA LEU A 457 -10.87 17.64 6.85
C LEU A 457 -10.92 18.89 5.96
N GLN A 458 -10.05 19.87 6.19
CA GLN A 458 -9.93 21.05 5.32
C GLN A 458 -9.45 20.68 3.92
N ARG A 459 -8.47 19.76 3.82
CA ARG A 459 -8.01 19.21 2.55
C ARG A 459 -9.13 18.48 1.81
N GLU A 460 -9.94 17.69 2.51
CA GLU A 460 -11.04 16.94 1.90
C GLU A 460 -12.15 17.81 1.35
N ARG A 461 -12.52 18.84 2.12
CA ARG A 461 -13.51 19.83 1.70
C ARG A 461 -13.19 20.43 0.32
N ARG A 462 -11.91 20.70 0.01
CA ARG A 462 -11.51 21.28 -1.29
C ARG A 462 -11.65 20.32 -2.47
N LYS A 463 -11.59 19.01 -2.23
CA LYS A 463 -11.70 17.99 -3.29
C LYS A 463 -13.13 17.69 -3.71
N GLN A 464 -14.12 18.28 -3.03
CA GLN A 464 -15.53 18.02 -3.24
C GLN A 464 -16.33 19.24 -3.68
N PRO A 465 -16.01 19.88 -4.82
CA PRO A 465 -16.93 20.84 -5.41
C PRO A 465 -18.17 20.07 -5.90
N GLY A 466 -19.35 20.37 -5.35
CA GLY A 466 -20.62 19.91 -5.91
C GLY A 466 -20.87 20.49 -7.30
N GLN A 467 -21.89 20.00 -8.01
CA GLN A 467 -22.22 20.41 -9.39
C GLN A 467 -22.40 21.94 -9.62
N ALA A 468 -22.57 22.73 -8.56
CA ALA A 468 -22.70 24.20 -8.61
C ALA A 468 -21.59 24.95 -7.85
N GLY A 469 -20.48 24.29 -7.49
CA GLY A 469 -19.42 24.87 -6.64
C GLY A 469 -19.82 25.00 -5.16
N VAL A 470 -20.96 24.44 -4.77
CA VAL A 470 -21.41 24.33 -3.38
C VAL A 470 -20.80 23.07 -2.78
N GLU A 471 -20.28 23.18 -1.56
CA GLU A 471 -19.67 22.07 -0.82
C GLU A 471 -20.72 20.99 -0.50
N LEU A 472 -20.38 19.73 -0.78
CA LEU A 472 -21.26 18.60 -0.49
C LEU A 472 -21.34 18.29 1.00
N PHE A 473 -20.20 18.29 1.68
CA PHE A 473 -20.11 18.09 3.12
C PHE A 473 -19.26 19.19 3.76
N SER A 474 -19.74 19.75 4.88
CA SER A 474 -18.93 20.63 5.71
C SER A 474 -17.92 19.81 6.52
N SER A 475 -16.84 20.45 6.99
CA SER A 475 -15.84 19.75 7.83
C SER A 475 -16.45 19.18 9.11
N GLY A 476 -17.49 19.81 9.67
CA GLY A 476 -18.23 19.29 10.82
C GLY A 476 -18.98 18.01 10.48
N VAL A 477 -19.72 18.02 9.36
CA VAL A 477 -20.44 16.84 8.87
C VAL A 477 -19.48 15.70 8.57
N LEU A 478 -18.35 15.97 7.91
CA LEU A 478 -17.34 14.93 7.64
C LEU A 478 -16.76 14.33 8.93
N ALA A 479 -16.48 15.16 9.93
CA ALA A 479 -16.04 14.67 11.24
C ALA A 479 -17.09 13.79 11.91
N ASP A 480 -18.36 14.16 11.78
CA ASP A 480 -19.48 13.40 12.33
C ASP A 480 -19.62 12.04 11.61
N ILE A 481 -19.53 11.99 10.28
CA ILE A 481 -19.52 10.76 9.49
C ILE A 481 -18.37 9.83 9.94
N PHE A 482 -17.15 10.35 10.05
CA PHE A 482 -16.01 9.54 10.48
C PHE A 482 -16.11 9.09 11.93
N SER A 483 -16.76 9.86 12.81
CA SER A 483 -17.06 9.44 14.18
C SER A 483 -18.04 8.27 14.23
N GLU A 484 -19.09 8.26 13.39
CA GLU A 484 -19.98 7.10 13.27
C GLU A 484 -19.24 5.87 12.73
N VAL A 485 -18.41 6.03 11.69
CA VAL A 485 -17.60 4.92 11.14
C VAL A 485 -16.64 4.37 12.20
N ALA A 486 -15.97 5.22 12.96
CA ALA A 486 -15.06 4.80 14.02
C ALA A 486 -15.78 4.02 15.13
N GLU A 487 -17.01 4.40 15.47
CA GLU A 487 -17.85 3.63 16.40
C GLU A 487 -18.21 2.25 15.83
N MET A 488 -18.63 2.17 14.57
CA MET A 488 -18.98 0.90 13.93
C MET A 488 -17.79 -0.07 13.89
N ILE A 489 -16.61 0.39 13.46
CA ILE A 489 -15.35 -0.36 13.48
C ILE A 489 -15.07 -0.90 14.89
N ALA A 490 -15.21 -0.03 15.89
CA ALA A 490 -14.88 -0.39 17.26
C ALA A 490 -15.88 -1.39 17.87
N ARG A 491 -17.17 -1.29 17.53
CA ARG A 491 -18.22 -2.24 17.97
C ARG A 491 -18.10 -3.60 17.30
N ASN A 492 -17.77 -3.62 16.01
CA ASN A 492 -17.70 -4.85 15.23
C ASN A 492 -16.37 -5.59 15.45
N ALA A 493 -15.37 -4.94 16.06
CA ALA A 493 -14.00 -5.45 16.22
C ALA A 493 -13.36 -5.85 14.86
N VAL A 494 -13.83 -5.25 13.77
CA VAL A 494 -13.29 -5.38 12.42
C VAL A 494 -12.73 -4.02 12.05
N ALA A 495 -11.48 -3.97 11.58
CA ALA A 495 -10.78 -2.72 11.23
C ALA A 495 -11.37 -2.01 9.99
N GLU A 496 -12.43 -2.56 9.41
CA GLU A 496 -12.96 -2.22 8.09
C GLU A 496 -14.50 -2.18 8.15
N VAL A 497 -15.13 -1.34 7.33
CA VAL A 497 -16.59 -1.26 7.16
C VAL A 497 -16.96 -1.50 5.70
N SER A 498 -18.14 -2.08 5.44
CA SER A 498 -18.64 -2.21 4.07
C SER A 498 -19.11 -0.87 3.50
N GLU A 499 -19.45 -0.86 2.21
CA GLU A 499 -20.10 0.29 1.57
C GLU A 499 -21.45 0.61 2.21
N ASP A 500 -22.28 -0.40 2.48
CA ASP A 500 -23.58 -0.24 3.11
C ASP A 500 -23.44 0.35 4.52
N ASP A 501 -22.44 -0.10 5.28
CA ASP A 501 -22.12 0.42 6.61
C ASP A 501 -21.64 1.88 6.54
N LEU A 502 -20.82 2.23 5.54
CA LEU A 502 -20.37 3.59 5.31
C LEU A 502 -21.54 4.52 4.94
N GLU A 503 -22.46 4.08 4.08
CA GLU A 503 -23.67 4.83 3.74
C GLU A 503 -24.59 5.01 4.95
N LEU A 504 -24.70 3.98 5.80
CA LEU A 504 -25.46 4.02 7.03
C LEU A 504 -24.88 5.04 8.01
N ALA A 505 -23.57 4.98 8.28
CA ALA A 505 -22.86 5.93 9.12
C ALA A 505 -23.06 7.37 8.64
N ALA A 506 -22.97 7.59 7.32
CA ALA A 506 -23.16 8.91 6.76
C ALA A 506 -24.61 9.42 6.84
N SER A 507 -25.60 8.53 6.68
CA SER A 507 -27.01 8.87 6.83
C SER A 507 -27.36 9.19 8.29
N GLN A 508 -26.75 8.49 9.26
CA GLN A 508 -26.88 8.76 10.69
C GLN A 508 -26.30 10.12 11.06
N ALA A 509 -25.09 10.43 10.59
CA ALA A 509 -24.45 11.73 10.84
C ALA A 509 -25.24 12.93 10.26
N LEU A 510 -25.96 12.71 9.16
CA LEU A 510 -26.78 13.74 8.49
C LEU A 510 -28.22 13.83 9.01
N ASP A 511 -28.67 12.84 9.79
CA ASP A 511 -30.08 12.65 10.18
C ASP A 511 -31.04 12.64 8.96
N ARG A 512 -30.58 12.08 7.83
CA ARG A 512 -31.36 11.90 6.59
C ARG A 512 -30.67 10.95 5.61
N ASP A 513 -31.44 10.50 4.62
CA ASP A 513 -30.89 9.76 3.48
C ASP A 513 -29.96 10.64 2.64
N LEU A 514 -28.89 10.00 2.13
CA LEU A 514 -27.94 10.59 1.19
C LEU A 514 -28.56 10.74 -0.20
N THR A 515 -28.28 11.86 -0.85
CA THR A 515 -28.57 12.07 -2.27
C THR A 515 -27.67 11.19 -3.15
N LYS A 516 -28.05 10.99 -4.41
CA LYS A 516 -27.21 10.24 -5.37
C LYS A 516 -25.83 10.85 -5.59
N GLU A 517 -25.67 12.16 -5.44
CA GLU A 517 -24.39 12.85 -5.58
C GLU A 517 -23.51 12.66 -4.33
N GLU A 518 -24.12 12.70 -3.14
CA GLU A 518 -23.44 12.45 -1.86
C GLU A 518 -22.94 11.02 -1.77
N LYS A 519 -23.80 10.01 -2.07
CA LYS A 519 -23.38 8.60 -2.15
C LYS A 519 -22.19 8.41 -3.10
N ARG A 520 -22.21 9.10 -4.25
CA ARG A 520 -21.10 9.06 -5.22
C ARG A 520 -19.79 9.59 -4.71
N ARG A 521 -19.82 10.58 -3.83
CA ARG A 521 -18.62 11.23 -3.30
C ARG A 521 -18.17 10.63 -1.97
N LEU A 522 -19.05 9.91 -1.27
CA LEU A 522 -18.76 9.23 0.00
C LEU A 522 -17.65 8.18 -0.15
N ILE A 523 -17.72 7.35 -1.20
CA ILE A 523 -16.70 6.34 -1.53
C ILE A 523 -15.35 6.99 -1.91
N ALA A 524 -15.41 8.24 -2.39
CA ALA A 524 -14.25 9.05 -2.74
C ALA A 524 -13.90 10.07 -1.64
N LEU A 525 -14.29 9.85 -0.39
CA LEU A 525 -13.78 10.62 0.76
C LEU A 525 -12.35 10.17 1.05
N CYS A 526 -11.38 11.10 1.20
CA CYS A 526 -10.14 10.69 1.86
C CYS A 526 -10.39 10.56 3.37
N GLY A 527 -9.59 9.71 4.00
CA GLY A 527 -9.63 9.38 5.43
C GLY A 527 -9.64 7.89 5.61
N MET A 528 -10.22 7.22 4.62
CA MET A 528 -10.29 5.79 4.51
C MET A 528 -9.56 5.31 3.26
N SER A 529 -8.83 4.21 3.39
CA SER A 529 -8.40 3.40 2.27
C SER A 529 -9.49 2.38 1.96
N ALA A 530 -9.81 2.24 0.67
CA ALA A 530 -10.66 1.19 0.16
C ALA A 530 -9.82 -0.06 -0.16
N GLU A 531 -10.25 -1.23 0.33
CA GLU A 531 -9.68 -2.54 0.00
C GLU A 531 -10.80 -3.53 -0.38
N TRP A 532 -10.43 -4.63 -1.04
CA TRP A 532 -11.36 -5.74 -1.29
C TRP A 532 -11.12 -6.81 -0.23
N ALA A 533 -12.15 -7.11 0.56
CA ALA A 533 -12.20 -8.27 1.43
C ALA A 533 -13.40 -9.12 1.01
N GLU A 534 -13.20 -10.44 0.84
CA GLU A 534 -14.29 -11.42 0.64
C GLU A 534 -15.35 -11.12 -0.45
N ASN A 535 -14.94 -10.45 -1.55
CA ASN A 535 -15.83 -9.99 -2.63
C ASN A 535 -16.78 -8.83 -2.27
N GLU A 536 -16.43 -8.01 -1.29
CA GLU A 536 -17.11 -6.75 -0.99
C GLU A 536 -16.11 -5.60 -0.83
N LEU A 537 -16.55 -4.38 -1.11
CA LEU A 537 -15.76 -3.17 -0.92
C LEU A 537 -15.71 -2.86 0.58
N SER A 538 -14.52 -2.88 1.17
CA SER A 538 -14.29 -2.52 2.56
C SER A 538 -13.49 -1.21 2.68
N PHE A 539 -13.79 -0.43 3.71
CA PHE A 539 -13.18 0.86 4.00
C PHE A 539 -12.54 0.81 5.38
N LYS A 540 -11.28 1.24 5.49
CA LYS A 540 -10.56 1.34 6.76
C LYS A 540 -9.86 2.66 6.90
N PHE A 541 -9.70 3.18 8.11
CA PHE A 541 -8.90 4.39 8.33
C PHE A 541 -7.45 4.18 7.89
N THR A 542 -6.84 5.21 7.31
CA THR A 542 -5.42 5.16 6.90
C THR A 542 -4.46 4.96 8.08
N HIS A 543 -4.87 5.31 9.29
CA HIS A 543 -4.07 5.08 10.49
C HIS A 543 -4.95 4.88 11.71
N LEU A 544 -4.57 3.96 12.60
CA LEU A 544 -5.31 3.65 13.83
C LEU A 544 -5.50 4.90 14.71
N ALA A 545 -4.46 5.72 14.85
CA ALA A 545 -4.54 6.98 15.62
C ALA A 545 -5.62 7.96 15.11
N ILE A 546 -5.95 7.94 13.81
CA ILE A 546 -7.04 8.76 13.25
C ILE A 546 -8.39 8.15 13.63
N ALA A 547 -8.53 6.83 13.54
CA ALA A 547 -9.73 6.13 13.99
C ALA A 547 -10.00 6.40 15.48
N GLU A 548 -8.97 6.33 16.32
CA GLU A 548 -9.06 6.59 17.76
C GLU A 548 -9.42 8.05 18.08
N GLN A 549 -8.94 9.02 17.30
CA GLN A 549 -9.33 10.42 17.42
C GLN A 549 -10.83 10.61 17.13
N PHE A 550 -11.35 9.97 16.08
CA PHE A 550 -12.78 10.04 15.74
C PHE A 550 -13.66 9.28 16.73
N LEU A 551 -13.19 8.14 17.26
CA LEU A 551 -13.87 7.41 18.33
C LEU A 551 -13.91 8.25 19.62
N ALA A 552 -12.81 8.91 19.99
CA ALA A 552 -12.76 9.79 21.15
C ALA A 552 -13.72 10.98 21.01
N ARG A 553 -13.79 11.58 19.81
CA ARG A 553 -14.78 12.61 19.48
C ARG A 553 -16.21 12.08 19.62
N GLN A 554 -16.49 10.86 19.16
CA GLN A 554 -17.81 10.25 19.29
C GLN A 554 -18.23 10.10 20.76
N VAL A 555 -17.33 9.57 21.60
CA VAL A 555 -17.56 9.43 23.04
C VAL A 555 -17.88 10.79 23.69
N ALA A 556 -17.16 11.85 23.33
CA ALA A 556 -17.39 13.19 23.87
C ALA A 556 -18.74 13.81 23.44
N ARG A 557 -19.19 13.49 22.21
CA ARG A 557 -20.46 13.95 21.63
C ARG A 557 -21.68 13.24 22.21
N LEU A 558 -21.56 11.96 22.56
CA LEU A 558 -22.68 11.16 23.05
C LEU A 558 -23.19 11.62 24.44
N PRO A 559 -24.49 11.44 24.73
CA PRO A 559 -25.02 11.53 26.09
C PRO A 559 -24.28 10.60 27.06
N LEU A 560 -24.16 10.99 28.33
CA LEU A 560 -23.33 10.29 29.34
C LEU A 560 -23.60 8.77 29.41
N ASP A 561 -24.87 8.36 29.45
CA ASP A 561 -25.23 6.94 29.53
C ASP A 561 -24.90 6.17 28.24
N GLN A 562 -25.03 6.81 27.08
CA GLN A 562 -24.66 6.21 25.79
C GLN A 562 -23.14 6.08 25.66
N ALA A 563 -22.39 7.12 26.04
CA ALA A 563 -20.93 7.10 26.09
C ALA A 563 -20.41 6.00 27.02
N ALA A 564 -20.97 5.89 28.24
CA ALA A 564 -20.62 4.82 29.17
C ALA A 564 -20.99 3.43 28.62
N SER A 565 -22.12 3.30 27.92
CA SER A 565 -22.53 2.03 27.31
C SER A 565 -21.63 1.64 26.13
N LEU A 566 -21.20 2.60 25.31
CA LEU A 566 -20.23 2.38 24.24
C LEU A 566 -18.91 1.86 24.81
N LEU A 567 -18.33 2.58 25.78
CA LEU A 567 -17.08 2.19 26.43
C LEU A 567 -17.18 0.89 27.23
N PHE A 568 -18.37 0.51 27.67
CA PHE A 568 -18.61 -0.78 28.30
C PHE A 568 -18.54 -1.94 27.27
N SER A 569 -18.98 -1.70 26.04
CA SER A 569 -18.99 -2.69 24.94
C SER A 569 -17.69 -2.72 24.13
N VAL A 570 -16.93 -1.63 24.11
CA VAL A 570 -15.75 -1.43 23.27
C VAL A 570 -14.54 -1.16 24.13
N ALA A 571 -13.45 -1.90 23.89
CA ALA A 571 -12.18 -1.69 24.57
C ALA A 571 -11.43 -0.56 23.86
N ILE A 572 -10.90 0.39 24.63
CA ILE A 572 -10.08 1.49 24.10
C ILE A 572 -8.62 1.32 24.48
N SER A 573 -7.73 1.88 23.68
CA SER A 573 -6.30 1.97 23.99
C SER A 573 -6.00 3.14 24.92
N GLY A 574 -4.78 3.17 25.48
CA GLY A 574 -4.30 4.29 26.27
C GLY A 574 -4.18 5.61 25.48
N LEU A 575 -3.99 5.55 24.15
CA LEU A 575 -4.01 6.73 23.28
C LEU A 575 -5.44 7.26 23.16
N CYS A 576 -6.42 6.41 22.83
CA CYS A 576 -7.82 6.80 22.76
C CYS A 576 -8.33 7.38 24.10
N ALA A 577 -7.94 6.79 25.25
CA ALA A 577 -8.28 7.33 26.56
C ALA A 577 -7.72 8.74 26.79
N GLN A 578 -6.48 9.01 26.37
CA GLN A 578 -5.89 10.34 26.44
C GLN A 578 -6.68 11.34 25.58
N LEU A 579 -7.04 10.95 24.36
CA LEU A 579 -7.81 11.79 23.44
C LEU A 579 -9.21 12.08 23.98
N ILE A 580 -9.89 11.10 24.58
CA ILE A 580 -11.19 11.31 25.24
C ILE A 580 -11.05 12.37 26.34
N VAL A 581 -10.05 12.27 27.22
CA VAL A 581 -9.83 13.25 28.31
C VAL A 581 -9.58 14.65 27.76
N SER A 582 -8.78 14.77 26.70
CA SER A 582 -8.45 16.04 26.04
C SER A 582 -9.66 16.70 25.39
N ILE A 583 -10.39 15.96 24.55
CA ILE A 583 -11.58 16.45 23.84
C ILE A 583 -12.68 16.77 24.84
N TRP A 584 -12.94 15.89 25.82
CA TRP A 584 -13.96 16.11 26.85
C TRP A 584 -13.71 17.38 27.67
N ARG A 585 -12.46 17.62 28.05
CA ARG A 585 -12.07 18.86 28.76
C ARG A 585 -12.32 20.10 27.90
N THR A 586 -12.01 20.01 26.61
CA THR A 586 -12.17 21.12 25.67
C THR A 586 -13.64 21.43 25.40
N GLU A 587 -14.48 20.41 25.19
CA GLU A 587 -15.89 20.57 24.84
C GLU A 587 -16.81 20.81 26.05
N ARG A 588 -16.53 20.18 27.20
CA ARG A 588 -17.39 20.24 28.40
C ARG A 588 -16.80 21.06 29.55
N GLY A 589 -15.54 21.49 29.44
CA GLY A 589 -14.87 22.35 30.42
C GLY A 589 -14.47 21.64 31.74
N ASN A 590 -14.62 20.32 31.84
CA ASN A 590 -14.30 19.53 33.02
C ASN A 590 -13.61 18.21 32.68
N MET A 591 -13.09 17.52 33.71
CA MET A 591 -12.56 16.16 33.55
C MET A 591 -13.72 15.15 33.39
N PRO A 592 -13.53 14.03 32.67
CA PRO A 592 -14.59 13.03 32.47
C PRO A 592 -14.84 12.15 33.72
N THR A 593 -14.87 12.75 34.92
CA THR A 593 -15.09 12.02 36.18
C THR A 593 -16.48 11.41 36.28
N GLU A 594 -17.50 12.09 35.77
CA GLU A 594 -18.87 11.57 35.70
C GLU A 594 -18.97 10.36 34.76
N LEU A 595 -18.23 10.38 33.64
CA LEU A 595 -18.18 9.27 32.69
C LEU A 595 -17.50 8.05 33.33
N ILE A 596 -16.37 8.26 34.03
CA ILE A 596 -15.67 7.21 34.77
C ILE A 596 -16.60 6.61 35.84
N ALA A 597 -17.34 7.43 36.57
CA ALA A 597 -18.28 6.94 37.60
C ALA A 597 -19.42 6.09 36.97
N ALA A 598 -20.03 6.57 35.88
CA ALA A 598 -21.06 5.83 35.17
C ALA A 598 -20.55 4.51 34.58
N LEU A 599 -19.33 4.49 34.05
CA LEU A 599 -18.69 3.28 33.53
C LEU A 599 -18.34 2.30 34.66
N GLN A 600 -17.80 2.79 35.80
CA GLN A 600 -17.54 1.99 36.99
C GLN A 600 -18.80 1.31 37.51
N GLU A 601 -19.94 1.99 37.52
CA GLU A 601 -21.23 1.40 37.92
C GLU A 601 -21.60 0.22 37.01
N LYS A 602 -21.53 0.39 35.68
CA LYS A 602 -21.82 -0.68 34.71
C LYS A 602 -20.86 -1.87 34.85
N VAL A 603 -19.55 -1.63 35.00
CA VAL A 603 -18.53 -2.67 35.18
C VAL A 603 -18.72 -3.43 36.50
N THR A 604 -19.10 -2.74 37.57
CA THR A 604 -19.36 -3.36 38.87
C THR A 604 -20.66 -4.18 38.87
N ALA A 605 -21.66 -3.75 38.10
CA ALA A 605 -22.92 -4.47 37.95
C ALA A 605 -22.82 -5.71 37.04
N ALA A 606 -21.78 -5.83 36.23
CA ALA A 606 -21.60 -6.97 35.32
C ALA A 606 -21.25 -8.26 36.09
N GLU A 607 -22.05 -9.30 35.89
CA GLU A 607 -21.81 -10.67 36.38
C GLU A 607 -21.99 -11.70 35.25
N PRO A 608 -21.08 -12.68 35.07
CA PRO A 608 -19.80 -12.83 35.78
C PRO A 608 -18.77 -11.78 35.35
N TYR A 609 -17.86 -11.41 36.26
CA TYR A 609 -16.75 -10.53 35.94
C TYR A 609 -15.64 -11.30 35.20
N ASP A 610 -15.26 -10.81 34.03
CA ASP A 610 -14.10 -11.24 33.25
C ASP A 610 -13.13 -10.05 33.13
N GLN A 611 -11.84 -10.29 33.39
CA GLN A 611 -10.77 -9.29 33.22
C GLN A 611 -10.59 -8.85 31.76
N ARG A 612 -11.09 -9.65 30.80
CA ARG A 612 -11.12 -9.32 29.38
C ARG A 612 -12.37 -8.54 28.96
N LEU A 613 -13.24 -8.19 29.91
CA LEU A 613 -14.42 -7.38 29.63
C LEU A 613 -13.97 -6.03 29.04
N PRO A 614 -14.46 -5.64 27.85
CA PRO A 614 -14.08 -4.37 27.21
C PRO A 614 -14.25 -3.16 28.12
N GLY A 615 -15.34 -3.10 28.88
CA GLY A 615 -15.60 -2.06 29.87
C GLY A 615 -14.55 -1.96 30.99
N ALA A 616 -13.97 -3.09 31.44
CA ALA A 616 -12.92 -3.07 32.45
C ALA A 616 -11.61 -2.49 31.90
N ILE A 617 -11.30 -2.77 30.63
CA ILE A 617 -10.15 -2.21 29.91
C ILE A 617 -10.34 -0.70 29.74
N SER A 618 -11.49 -0.28 29.20
CA SER A 618 -11.79 1.13 28.96
C SER A 618 -11.83 1.95 30.23
N LEU A 619 -12.35 1.39 31.32
CA LEU A 619 -12.34 2.01 32.64
C LEU A 619 -10.91 2.15 33.17
N GLY A 620 -10.08 1.13 33.03
CA GLY A 620 -8.69 1.15 33.48
C GLY A 620 -7.87 2.22 32.76
N GLU A 621 -7.95 2.28 31.43
CA GLU A 621 -7.24 3.27 30.62
C GLU A 621 -7.71 4.71 30.92
N LEU A 622 -9.03 4.96 31.03
CA LEU A 622 -9.55 6.29 31.40
C LEU A 622 -9.17 6.69 32.82
N TRP A 623 -9.30 5.77 33.78
CA TRP A 623 -8.97 6.03 35.17
C TRP A 623 -7.48 6.35 35.31
N ALA A 624 -6.60 5.66 34.59
CA ALA A 624 -5.17 5.94 34.57
C ALA A 624 -4.87 7.37 34.12
N LYS A 625 -5.56 7.89 33.09
CA LYS A 625 -5.35 9.25 32.57
C LYS A 625 -5.93 10.34 33.46
N VAL A 626 -7.02 10.09 34.18
CA VAL A 626 -7.71 11.10 35.01
C VAL A 626 -7.25 11.09 36.46
N HIS A 627 -7.06 9.90 37.02
CA HIS A 627 -6.80 9.69 38.45
C HIS A 627 -5.44 9.07 38.73
N GLY A 628 -4.65 8.68 37.73
CA GLY A 628 -3.30 8.15 37.94
C GLY A 628 -2.37 9.13 38.65
N THR A 629 -2.48 10.43 38.35
CA THR A 629 -1.78 11.49 39.08
C THR A 629 -2.77 12.40 39.81
N GLY A 630 -2.55 12.60 41.12
CA GLY A 630 -3.41 13.45 41.93
C GLY A 630 -3.14 13.30 43.42
N ASP A 631 -3.65 14.23 44.21
CA ASP A 631 -3.51 14.22 45.66
C ASP A 631 -4.76 13.67 46.35
N GLY A 632 -4.55 12.95 47.45
CA GLY A 632 -5.61 12.40 48.28
C GLY A 632 -5.96 10.93 47.97
N PRO A 633 -6.97 10.38 48.69
CA PRO A 633 -7.37 8.99 48.57
C PRO A 633 -8.07 8.72 47.23
N ARG A 634 -7.64 7.67 46.53
CA ARG A 634 -8.17 7.26 45.24
C ARG A 634 -8.46 5.76 45.26
N SER A 635 -9.61 5.34 44.74
CA SER A 635 -9.99 3.94 44.69
C SER A 635 -10.66 3.60 43.37
N VAL A 636 -10.41 2.39 42.89
CA VAL A 636 -11.04 1.86 41.67
C VAL A 636 -11.17 0.35 41.79
N ARG A 637 -12.22 -0.19 41.16
CA ARG A 637 -12.53 -1.62 41.21
C ARG A 637 -12.71 -2.20 39.81
N ARG A 638 -12.28 -3.44 39.59
CA ARG A 638 -12.52 -4.20 38.35
C ARG A 638 -12.01 -3.50 37.09
N ILE A 639 -10.75 -3.05 37.13
CA ILE A 639 -10.09 -2.44 35.97
C ILE A 639 -9.06 -3.39 35.36
N THR A 640 -8.85 -3.22 34.06
CA THR A 640 -7.72 -3.82 33.33
C THR A 640 -6.95 -2.70 32.64
N VAL A 641 -5.64 -2.63 32.81
CA VAL A 641 -4.82 -1.55 32.22
C VAL A 641 -3.43 -2.05 31.89
N GLU A 642 -2.90 -1.66 30.73
CA GLU A 642 -1.58 -2.11 30.29
C GLU A 642 -0.46 -1.40 31.07
N SER A 643 -0.58 -0.08 31.22
CA SER A 643 0.39 0.72 31.95
C SER A 643 -0.30 1.74 32.84
N LEU A 644 -0.03 1.65 34.14
CA LEU A 644 -0.56 2.56 35.14
C LEU A 644 0.59 3.25 35.88
N GLU A 645 0.66 4.57 35.74
CA GLU A 645 1.59 5.40 36.51
C GLU A 645 0.83 6.11 37.63
N LEU A 646 1.21 5.82 38.87
CA LEU A 646 0.66 6.45 40.06
C LEU A 646 1.60 7.57 40.53
N GLY A 647 1.12 8.81 40.52
CA GLY A 647 1.85 9.96 41.06
C GLY A 647 0.98 10.85 41.95
N GLY A 648 1.59 11.88 42.52
CA GLY A 648 0.98 12.74 43.54
C GLY A 648 1.17 12.17 44.95
N SER A 649 0.24 12.44 45.86
CA SER A 649 0.32 11.98 47.24
C SER A 649 -0.96 11.28 47.71
N GLY A 650 -0.84 10.34 48.64
CA GLY A 650 -1.99 9.72 49.32
C GLY A 650 -2.21 8.23 48.99
N ARG A 651 -3.32 7.69 49.50
CA ARG A 651 -3.61 6.25 49.43
C ARG A 651 -4.37 5.88 48.16
N VAL A 652 -3.84 4.94 47.40
CA VAL A 652 -4.48 4.37 46.20
C VAL A 652 -4.91 2.93 46.48
N SER A 653 -6.19 2.61 46.29
CA SER A 653 -6.73 1.25 46.46
C SER A 653 -7.20 0.68 45.13
N LEU A 654 -6.58 -0.41 44.68
CA LEU A 654 -6.97 -1.15 43.48
C LEU A 654 -7.61 -2.48 43.89
N GLU A 655 -8.90 -2.64 43.62
CA GLU A 655 -9.67 -3.84 43.96
C GLU A 655 -10.04 -4.63 42.69
N GLU A 656 -9.81 -5.94 42.67
CA GLU A 656 -10.11 -6.79 41.50
C GLU A 656 -9.48 -6.27 40.18
N ALA A 657 -8.33 -5.63 40.27
CA ALA A 657 -7.64 -4.98 39.15
C ALA A 657 -6.63 -5.91 38.48
N HIS A 658 -6.44 -5.78 37.17
CA HIS A 658 -5.37 -6.41 36.42
C HIS A 658 -4.48 -5.34 35.77
N VAL A 659 -3.23 -5.24 36.21
CA VAL A 659 -2.28 -4.23 35.72
C VAL A 659 -1.05 -4.93 35.18
N GLN A 660 -0.71 -4.73 33.90
CA GLN A 660 0.52 -5.34 33.37
C GLN A 660 1.77 -4.62 33.91
N ASN A 661 1.82 -3.29 33.81
CA ASN A 661 2.93 -2.49 34.29
C ASN A 661 2.44 -1.38 35.23
N LEU A 662 2.80 -1.45 36.51
CA LEU A 662 2.43 -0.47 37.53
C LEU A 662 3.68 0.29 38.00
N THR A 663 3.75 1.59 37.77
CA THR A 663 4.82 2.44 38.32
C THR A 663 4.28 3.27 39.46
N VAL A 664 4.95 3.26 40.62
CA VAL A 664 4.54 4.01 41.80
C VAL A 664 5.53 5.14 42.09
N GLY A 665 5.02 6.36 42.10
CA GLY A 665 5.75 7.56 42.47
C GLY A 665 6.00 7.68 43.98
N PRO A 666 6.77 8.69 44.39
CA PRO A 666 7.00 8.97 45.82
C PRO A 666 5.67 9.33 46.53
N ASP A 667 5.60 9.07 47.83
CA ASP A 667 4.48 9.45 48.71
C ASP A 667 3.10 8.81 48.40
N ILE A 668 3.09 7.70 47.65
CA ILE A 668 1.90 6.89 47.39
C ILE A 668 1.85 5.66 48.30
N GLU A 669 0.72 5.48 48.99
CA GLU A 669 0.38 4.24 49.70
C GLU A 669 -0.52 3.37 48.81
N LEU A 670 0.01 2.29 48.24
CA LEU A 670 -0.71 1.37 47.37
C LEU A 670 -1.30 0.20 48.17
N ARG A 671 -2.62 0.03 48.07
CA ARG A 671 -3.36 -1.14 48.56
C ARG A 671 -3.89 -1.94 47.37
N LEU A 672 -3.52 -3.21 47.28
CA LEU A 672 -4.04 -4.16 46.30
C LEU A 672 -4.97 -5.15 47.02
N ALA A 673 -6.18 -5.37 46.50
CA ALA A 673 -7.10 -6.38 47.03
C ALA A 673 -7.71 -7.22 45.90
N SER A 674 -7.47 -8.53 45.92
CA SER A 674 -7.93 -9.46 44.87
C SER A 674 -7.51 -9.06 43.45
N SER A 675 -6.41 -8.32 43.34
CA SER A 675 -5.84 -7.80 42.10
C SER A 675 -4.65 -8.65 41.65
N ARG A 676 -4.20 -8.42 40.43
CA ARG A 676 -3.00 -9.01 39.83
C ARG A 676 -2.19 -7.91 39.17
N VAL A 677 -0.92 -7.81 39.54
CA VAL A 677 0.05 -6.92 38.93
C VAL A 677 1.18 -7.76 38.35
N ASP A 678 1.34 -7.75 37.03
CA ASP A 678 2.39 -8.56 36.40
C ASP A 678 3.77 -7.96 36.73
N ARG A 679 3.93 -6.64 36.61
CA ARG A 679 5.15 -5.93 36.97
C ARG A 679 4.89 -4.66 37.76
N LEU A 680 5.52 -4.54 38.92
CA LEU A 680 5.48 -3.37 39.80
C LEU A 680 6.86 -2.68 39.83
N ASP A 681 6.91 -1.40 39.48
CA ASP A 681 8.10 -0.56 39.56
C ASP A 681 8.00 0.42 40.74
N LEU A 682 8.83 0.17 41.76
CA LEU A 682 9.01 0.98 42.95
C LEU A 682 10.33 1.78 42.93
N SER A 683 11.08 1.79 41.83
CA SER A 683 12.39 2.45 41.73
C SER A 683 12.35 3.96 42.04
N LYS A 684 11.20 4.60 41.84
CA LYS A 684 10.97 6.03 42.13
C LYS A 684 10.28 6.29 43.46
N SER A 685 9.87 5.24 44.18
CA SER A 685 9.13 5.36 45.44
C SER A 685 10.06 5.56 46.63
N THR A 686 9.56 6.19 47.69
CA THR A 686 10.28 6.41 48.95
C THR A 686 9.47 5.84 50.11
N GLY A 687 10.00 4.84 50.83
CA GLY A 687 9.36 4.24 52.01
C GLY A 687 8.51 3.00 51.72
N VAL A 688 7.53 2.71 52.60
CA VAL A 688 6.65 1.53 52.50
C VAL A 688 5.50 1.82 51.53
N ALA A 689 5.78 1.76 50.23
CA ALA A 689 4.80 2.04 49.18
C ALA A 689 3.64 1.03 49.14
N LEU A 690 3.85 -0.20 49.62
CA LEU A 690 2.82 -1.26 49.64
C LEU A 690 2.20 -1.43 51.03
N VAL A 691 0.87 -1.44 51.10
CA VAL A 691 0.13 -1.59 52.36
C VAL A 691 -0.24 -3.05 52.61
N GLY A 692 0.15 -3.60 53.76
CA GLY A 692 -0.23 -4.94 54.21
C GLY A 692 0.23 -6.06 53.26
N ASP A 693 -0.68 -6.98 52.93
CA ASP A 693 -0.41 -8.16 52.10
C ASP A 693 -0.45 -7.89 50.58
N SER A 694 -0.39 -6.61 50.16
CA SER A 694 -0.48 -6.23 48.74
C SER A 694 0.60 -6.87 47.86
N TYR A 695 1.77 -7.19 48.42
CA TYR A 695 2.87 -7.85 47.70
C TYR A 695 2.49 -9.24 47.15
N LYS A 696 1.52 -9.94 47.76
CA LYS A 696 1.05 -11.27 47.32
C LYS A 696 0.39 -11.25 45.93
N GLN A 697 0.02 -10.06 45.46
CA GLN A 697 -0.69 -9.84 44.21
C GLN A 697 0.25 -9.41 43.06
N VAL A 698 1.56 -9.37 43.32
CA VAL A 698 2.60 -8.92 42.39
C VAL A 698 3.41 -10.13 41.89
N LEU A 699 3.65 -10.22 40.58
CA LEU A 699 4.50 -11.28 39.99
C LEU A 699 5.97 -10.88 39.89
N GLU A 700 6.25 -9.65 39.44
CA GLU A 700 7.58 -9.07 39.33
C GLU A 700 7.65 -7.71 40.03
N LEU A 701 8.73 -7.47 40.79
CA LEU A 701 8.99 -6.21 41.50
C LEU A 701 10.34 -5.64 41.07
N LEU A 702 10.35 -4.41 40.55
CA LEU A 702 11.55 -3.62 40.32
C LEU A 702 11.75 -2.60 41.45
N THR A 703 12.88 -2.66 42.12
CA THR A 703 13.33 -1.67 43.12
C THR A 703 14.49 -0.86 42.56
N GLN A 704 15.07 0.06 43.35
CA GLN A 704 16.28 0.79 42.95
C GLN A 704 17.48 -0.14 42.74
N ASP A 705 17.53 -1.25 43.50
CA ASP A 705 18.72 -2.09 43.62
C ASP A 705 18.59 -3.42 42.87
N GLU A 706 17.38 -3.96 42.71
CA GLU A 706 17.17 -5.27 42.10
C GLU A 706 15.80 -5.45 41.42
N LEU A 707 15.75 -6.39 40.47
CA LEU A 707 14.52 -6.98 39.93
C LEU A 707 14.25 -8.30 40.65
N ALA A 708 13.22 -8.33 41.49
CA ALA A 708 12.78 -9.49 42.23
C ALA A 708 11.62 -10.19 41.50
N VAL A 709 11.76 -11.50 41.28
CA VAL A 709 10.74 -12.35 40.65
C VAL A 709 10.36 -13.46 41.62
N GLY A 710 9.07 -13.66 41.85
CA GLY A 710 8.55 -14.65 42.80
C GLY A 710 8.43 -14.14 44.23
N GLN A 711 7.51 -14.73 45.01
CA GLN A 711 7.05 -14.19 46.29
C GLN A 711 8.16 -14.09 47.35
N SER A 712 9.03 -15.09 47.46
CA SER A 712 10.17 -15.05 48.39
C SER A 712 11.14 -13.89 48.08
N ARG A 713 11.53 -13.71 46.81
CA ARG A 713 12.42 -12.59 46.43
C ARG A 713 11.75 -11.23 46.58
N ILE A 714 10.45 -11.14 46.29
CA ILE A 714 9.68 -9.91 46.52
C ILE A 714 9.65 -9.56 48.01
N LYS A 715 9.42 -10.53 48.91
CA LYS A 715 9.47 -10.29 50.37
C LYS A 715 10.84 -9.79 50.80
N HIS A 716 11.91 -10.42 50.31
CA HIS A 716 13.28 -10.04 50.60
C HIS A 716 13.58 -8.60 50.11
N ALA A 717 13.22 -8.28 48.87
CA ALA A 717 13.39 -6.94 48.28
C ALA A 717 12.62 -5.86 49.05
N LEU A 718 11.50 -6.21 49.68
CA LEU A 718 10.69 -5.31 50.53
C LEU A 718 11.15 -5.26 52.00
N GLY A 719 12.18 -6.02 52.38
CA GLY A 719 12.67 -6.08 53.76
C GLY A 719 11.68 -6.71 54.76
N LEU A 720 10.75 -7.54 54.27
CA LEU A 720 9.81 -8.28 55.10
C LEU A 720 10.50 -9.51 55.70
N ALA A 721 10.15 -9.87 56.94
CA ALA A 721 10.76 -11.01 57.62
C ALA A 721 10.44 -12.33 56.88
N ASP A 722 11.47 -13.11 56.59
CA ASP A 722 11.32 -14.50 56.17
C ASP A 722 10.75 -15.30 57.35
N GLU A 723 9.44 -15.60 57.32
CA GLU A 723 8.95 -16.77 58.04
C GLU A 723 9.57 -17.98 57.35
N VAL A 724 10.66 -18.49 57.94
CA VAL A 724 11.34 -19.73 57.54
C VAL A 724 10.43 -20.92 57.86
N THR A 725 9.35 -21.02 57.10
CA THR A 725 8.77 -22.28 56.70
C THR A 725 8.94 -22.27 55.20
N GLU A 726 9.94 -22.99 54.70
CA GLU A 726 9.95 -23.43 53.31
C GLU A 726 8.62 -24.13 53.08
N ASP A 727 7.64 -23.39 52.57
CA ASP A 727 6.30 -23.88 52.36
C ASP A 727 6.44 -24.86 51.20
N ILE A 728 6.47 -26.15 51.51
CA ILE A 728 6.67 -27.24 50.54
C ILE A 728 5.66 -27.10 49.38
N THR A 729 4.48 -26.55 49.69
CA THR A 729 3.43 -26.13 48.75
C THR A 729 3.87 -25.04 47.77
N GLU A 730 4.63 -24.04 48.18
CA GLU A 730 5.18 -22.99 47.30
C GLU A 730 6.25 -23.56 46.37
N ILE A 731 7.16 -24.37 46.90
CA ILE A 731 8.22 -25.05 46.11
C ILE A 731 7.58 -25.98 45.07
N ASP A 732 6.57 -26.75 45.47
CA ASP A 732 5.86 -27.66 44.58
C ASP A 732 5.07 -26.90 43.51
N SER A 733 4.42 -25.78 43.87
CA SER A 733 3.70 -24.91 42.92
C SER A 733 4.65 -24.26 41.89
N TYR A 734 5.82 -23.80 42.34
CA TYR A 734 6.84 -23.24 41.48
C TYR A 734 7.34 -24.26 40.44
N PHE A 735 7.70 -25.47 40.88
CA PHE A 735 8.18 -26.49 39.95
C PHE A 735 7.08 -26.99 39.01
N LYS A 736 5.83 -27.15 39.48
CA LYS A 736 4.69 -27.49 38.61
C LYS A 736 4.45 -26.46 37.52
N SER A 737 4.45 -25.16 37.89
CA SER A 737 4.23 -24.07 36.94
C SER A 737 5.31 -24.03 35.87
N ASN A 738 6.59 -24.19 36.25
CA ASN A 738 7.70 -24.22 35.31
C ASN A 738 7.70 -25.48 34.42
N ILE A 739 7.27 -26.63 34.94
CA ILE A 739 7.08 -27.85 34.15
C ILE A 739 5.99 -27.66 33.09
N ALA A 740 4.87 -27.01 33.44
CA ALA A 740 3.78 -26.72 32.50
C ALA A 740 4.20 -25.73 31.39
N LEU A 741 5.07 -24.77 31.72
CA LEU A 741 5.63 -23.80 30.77
C LEU A 741 6.78 -24.36 29.91
N ALA A 742 7.42 -25.46 30.35
CA ALA A 742 8.56 -26.04 29.64
C ALA A 742 8.12 -26.64 28.30
N ARG A 743 8.57 -26.02 27.19
CA ARG A 743 8.32 -26.52 25.84
C ARG A 743 9.25 -27.70 25.52
N GLY A 744 8.75 -28.92 25.70
CA GLY A 744 9.41 -30.16 25.29
C GLY A 744 9.65 -31.16 26.43
N PRO A 745 10.26 -32.32 26.14
CA PRO A 745 10.47 -33.37 27.14
C PRO A 745 11.54 -32.96 28.16
N ILE A 746 11.22 -33.10 29.45
CA ILE A 746 12.15 -32.84 30.55
C ILE A 746 13.03 -34.08 30.76
N ILE A 747 14.32 -33.95 30.46
CA ILE A 747 15.30 -35.04 30.58
C ILE A 747 16.27 -34.72 31.71
N VAL A 748 16.37 -35.65 32.66
CA VAL A 748 17.23 -35.53 33.84
C VAL A 748 18.09 -36.78 33.99
N ASN A 749 19.19 -36.68 34.74
CA ASN A 749 20.02 -37.82 35.10
C ASN A 749 19.25 -38.78 36.03
N SER A 750 19.34 -40.07 35.79
CA SER A 750 18.58 -41.09 36.51
C SER A 750 18.97 -41.26 37.98
N ARG A 751 20.17 -40.81 38.39
CA ARG A 751 20.69 -40.99 39.75
C ARG A 751 20.36 -39.84 40.70
N ASP A 752 20.45 -38.61 40.21
CA ASP A 752 20.40 -37.39 41.02
C ASP A 752 19.36 -36.38 40.50
N PHE A 753 18.58 -36.76 39.49
CA PHE A 753 17.62 -35.89 38.80
C PHE A 753 18.20 -34.55 38.34
N ALA A 754 19.53 -34.45 38.22
CA ALA A 754 20.17 -33.21 37.80
C ALA A 754 19.79 -32.93 36.34
N PRO A 755 19.41 -31.67 36.01
CA PRO A 755 19.10 -31.29 34.64
C PRO A 755 20.38 -31.33 33.79
N ASP A 756 20.25 -31.88 32.59
CA ASP A 756 21.33 -31.95 31.60
C ASP A 756 21.14 -30.94 30.45
N ASP A 757 20.03 -30.19 30.48
CA ASP A 757 19.65 -29.17 29.51
C ASP A 757 19.68 -27.78 30.16
N ASN A 758 20.34 -26.81 29.51
CA ASN A 758 20.37 -25.41 29.93
C ASN A 758 18.97 -24.76 29.98
N ARG A 759 17.97 -25.34 29.30
CA ARG A 759 16.57 -24.91 29.38
C ARG A 759 15.92 -25.17 30.76
N LEU A 760 16.54 -26.00 31.59
CA LEU A 760 16.06 -26.36 32.93
C LEU A 760 16.80 -25.60 34.04
N ASN A 761 17.38 -24.42 33.75
CA ASN A 761 18.09 -23.62 34.76
C ASN A 761 17.21 -23.23 35.95
N TRP A 762 15.90 -23.13 35.77
CA TRP A 762 14.91 -22.86 36.82
C TRP A 762 14.89 -23.92 37.93
N VAL A 763 15.41 -25.12 37.68
CA VAL A 763 15.56 -26.20 38.68
C VAL A 763 16.51 -25.80 39.82
N ARG A 764 17.40 -24.84 39.59
CA ARG A 764 18.39 -24.39 40.59
C ARG A 764 17.85 -23.33 41.55
N GLU A 765 16.66 -22.78 41.29
CA GLU A 765 16.09 -21.64 42.05
C GLU A 765 15.96 -21.95 43.55
N TYR A 766 15.42 -23.11 43.89
CA TYR A 766 15.31 -23.61 45.27
C TYR A 766 16.41 -24.63 45.64
N GLY A 767 17.44 -24.73 44.81
CA GLY A 767 18.51 -25.71 44.98
C GLY A 767 18.16 -27.12 44.47
N LEU A 768 19.20 -27.91 44.17
CA LEU A 768 19.06 -29.26 43.62
C LEU A 768 18.38 -30.24 44.61
N ASP A 769 18.54 -30.02 45.91
CA ASP A 769 17.95 -30.88 46.94
C ASP A 769 16.42 -30.73 46.99
N ALA A 770 15.91 -29.50 46.86
CA ALA A 770 14.48 -29.22 46.79
C ALA A 770 13.85 -29.82 45.53
N TRP A 771 14.53 -29.70 44.38
CA TRP A 771 14.11 -30.33 43.13
C TRP A 771 14.08 -31.86 43.22
N GLN A 772 15.14 -32.47 43.77
CA GLN A 772 15.17 -33.92 43.98
C GLN A 772 14.05 -34.37 44.91
N GLY A 773 13.78 -33.59 45.97
CA GLY A 773 12.65 -33.81 46.87
C GLY A 773 11.31 -33.76 46.14
N PHE A 774 11.09 -32.74 45.31
CA PHE A 774 9.90 -32.57 44.49
C PHE A 774 9.68 -33.76 43.53
N VAL A 775 10.70 -34.13 42.75
CA VAL A 775 10.58 -35.22 41.77
C VAL A 775 10.28 -36.55 42.46
N ARG A 776 10.90 -36.83 43.61
CA ARG A 776 10.62 -38.05 44.38
C ARG A 776 9.20 -38.06 44.93
N ARG A 777 8.72 -36.96 45.51
CA ARG A 777 7.33 -36.85 45.99
C ARG A 777 6.32 -37.05 44.87
N MET A 778 6.49 -36.35 43.74
CA MET A 778 5.59 -36.47 42.59
C MET A 778 5.63 -37.88 41.96
N GLN A 779 6.76 -38.58 42.05
CA GLN A 779 6.86 -39.97 41.63
C GLN A 779 6.15 -40.93 42.59
N GLU A 780 6.30 -40.72 43.91
CA GLU A 780 5.62 -41.50 44.95
C GLU A 780 4.09 -41.31 44.90
N GLU A 781 3.64 -40.10 44.59
CA GLU A 781 2.23 -39.76 44.36
C GLU A 781 1.68 -40.25 43.01
N GLY A 782 2.52 -40.84 42.14
CA GLY A 782 2.12 -41.32 40.83
C GLY A 782 1.83 -40.23 39.79
N LYS A 783 2.18 -38.97 40.08
CA LYS A 783 2.00 -37.80 39.22
C LYS A 783 3.07 -37.70 38.13
N ILE A 784 4.25 -38.29 38.35
CA ILE A 784 5.34 -38.38 37.38
C ILE A 784 5.81 -39.83 37.24
N THR A 785 6.02 -40.27 36.00
CA THR A 785 6.67 -41.54 35.66
C THR A 785 8.02 -41.31 34.99
N LEU A 786 8.98 -42.21 35.24
CA LEU A 786 10.33 -42.12 34.70
C LEU A 786 10.48 -43.07 33.49
N GLU A 787 10.63 -42.50 32.30
CA GLU A 787 10.89 -43.28 31.08
C GLU A 787 12.39 -43.29 30.75
N LYS A 788 12.95 -44.47 30.46
CA LYS A 788 14.35 -44.57 30.05
C LYS A 788 14.55 -43.97 28.66
N VAL A 789 15.56 -43.13 28.52
CA VAL A 789 15.95 -42.54 27.22
C VAL A 789 17.28 -43.14 26.79
N ASN A 790 17.35 -43.64 25.55
CA ASN A 790 18.61 -44.05 24.93
C ASN A 790 19.43 -42.81 24.60
N ALA A 791 20.40 -42.49 25.46
CA ALA A 791 21.34 -41.39 25.27
C ALA A 791 22.77 -41.90 25.45
N SER A 792 23.72 -41.35 24.69
CA SER A 792 25.15 -41.55 24.91
C SER A 792 25.58 -40.80 26.18
N GLY A 793 26.26 -41.49 27.10
CA GLY A 793 26.76 -40.92 28.37
C GLY A 793 26.06 -41.45 29.62
N ARG A 794 25.90 -40.60 30.64
CA ARG A 794 25.23 -40.97 31.91
C ARG A 794 23.78 -41.39 31.62
N LEU A 795 23.27 -42.36 32.39
CA LEU A 795 21.90 -42.84 32.25
C LEU A 795 20.91 -41.69 32.47
N LYS A 796 20.07 -41.41 31.47
CA LYS A 796 19.06 -40.35 31.51
C LYS A 796 17.65 -40.94 31.55
N VAL A 797 16.77 -40.24 32.23
CA VAL A 797 15.34 -40.53 32.26
C VAL A 797 14.57 -39.29 31.83
N ARG A 798 13.46 -39.52 31.14
CA ARG A 798 12.47 -38.49 30.82
C ARG A 798 11.41 -38.51 31.91
N LEU A 799 11.09 -37.33 32.45
CA LEU A 799 9.93 -37.15 33.32
C LEU A 799 8.68 -37.10 32.45
N ARG A 800 7.75 -38.04 32.65
CA ARG A 800 6.45 -38.08 31.97
C ARG A 800 5.35 -37.79 32.98
N LEU A 801 4.62 -36.72 32.74
CA LEU A 801 3.47 -36.31 33.55
C LEU A 801 2.33 -37.30 33.31
N THR A 802 1.63 -37.68 34.39
CA THR A 802 0.41 -38.50 34.31
C THR A 802 -0.83 -37.59 34.34
N GLU A 803 -2.01 -38.13 34.07
CA GLU A 803 -3.27 -37.37 34.12
C GLU A 803 -3.55 -36.79 35.52
N ALA A 804 -3.00 -37.40 36.58
CA ALA A 804 -3.11 -36.93 37.96
C ALA A 804 -2.16 -35.77 38.31
N PHE A 805 -1.33 -35.29 37.37
CA PHE A 805 -0.37 -34.21 37.63
C PHE A 805 -1.05 -32.85 37.89
N ASP A 806 -2.16 -32.59 37.19
CA ASP A 806 -2.94 -31.34 37.26
C ASP A 806 -4.15 -31.42 38.20
N GLU A 807 -4.43 -32.59 38.80
CA GLU A 807 -5.46 -32.74 39.83
C GLU A 807 -4.99 -32.07 41.14
N GLN A 808 -5.68 -30.99 41.55
CA GLN A 808 -5.42 -30.24 42.78
C GLN A 808 -5.86 -31.00 44.03
#